data_AF-A0AAU6JRT8-F1
#
_entry.id   AF-A0AAU6JRT8-F1
#
_cell.length_a   1.000
_cell.length_b   1.000
_cell.length_c   1.000
_cell.angle_alpha   90.00
_cell.angle_beta   90.00
_cell.angle_gamma   90.00
#
_symmetry.space_group_name_H-M   'P 1'
#
loop_
_entity.id
_entity.type
_entity.pdbx_description
1 polymer ?
#
loop_
_entity_poly.entity_id
_entity_poly.type
_entity_poly.pdbx_seq_one_letter_code
_entity_poly.pdbx_strand_id
1 'polypeptide(L)'
;MATDTLKSTTGASGATSGLRRVLLDNGALTALIVLVIAMSALSGDFLTTDNLLNVGVQAAVTAVLAFGVTFVIVSAGIDLSVGSVAALSATVLAWAATSEGVPVPIAVLLAVVTGIACGLVNGFLISYGKLPPFIATLAMLSVGRGLSLVISQGSPIAFPSSVSHLGDTLGGWLPVPVLVMVAMGLVTAFVLGRTYLGRSMYAIGGNEEAARLSGLRVKKQKLAIYALSGLFAAAAGIVLASRLSSAQPQAAQGYELDAIAAVVIGGASLAGGTGKASGTLIGALILAVLRNGLNLLSVSAFWQQVVIGVVIALAVLLDTARRKSGATVAPAGATGGGDRRKQALTYMLAAVVAVAVVGATSLLHNGSSAATNRKVGLSLSTLNNPFFVQIRSGAQAEAKKLGVDLTVTDAQNDASQQANQLQNFTSSGLGAIIVNPVDSDATGPAARAVNKSGIPLVAVDRSVNNADTATLVASDNTAGGRLAAKALAEKLGGTGTIVVLQGQAGTSASRERGAGFNEGLKAYPGIKVVAEQPADWDRTKGLDVMTNLLQANPGISGVFAENDEMALGAIKALGGKAGKSVQVIGFDGTPDGLKAVADGSLYASVAQQPKELGRIAVQNALRVAEGEGVEKAVMVPVKVVTKENVAGFGG
;
A
#
# COMPACT_ATOMS: atom_id res chain seq x y z
N MET A 1 8.85 -31.18 58.83
CA MET A 1 9.65 -30.42 59.81
C MET A 1 11.03 -30.26 59.18
N ALA A 2 11.68 -29.11 59.03
CA ALA A 2 11.50 -27.72 59.48
C ALA A 2 11.97 -26.81 58.31
N THR A 3 11.15 -25.88 57.82
CA THR A 3 11.30 -24.42 58.02
C THR A 3 12.73 -23.94 58.29
N ASP A 4 13.35 -23.32 57.29
CA ASP A 4 14.30 -22.24 57.51
C ASP A 4 13.97 -21.04 56.62
N THR A 5 13.51 -20.02 57.33
CA THR A 5 13.14 -18.68 56.90
C THR A 5 14.37 -17.82 56.68
N LEU A 6 14.59 -17.35 55.45
CA LEU A 6 15.33 -16.11 55.21
C LEU A 6 14.37 -15.09 54.59
N LYS A 7 13.75 -14.31 55.49
CA LYS A 7 13.21 -12.99 55.18
C LYS A 7 14.34 -12.14 54.60
N SER A 8 14.39 -11.98 53.28
CA SER A 8 15.09 -10.84 52.69
C SER A 8 14.21 -9.62 52.93
N THR A 9 14.65 -8.75 53.83
CA THR A 9 14.14 -7.40 54.04
C THR A 9 13.84 -6.71 52.71
N THR A 10 12.58 -6.33 52.55
CA THR A 10 12.07 -5.42 51.53
C THR A 10 12.69 -4.04 51.71
N GLY A 11 13.87 -3.84 51.11
CA GLY A 11 14.43 -2.53 50.87
C GLY A 11 13.66 -1.86 49.73
N ALA A 12 12.86 -0.86 50.08
CA ALA A 12 12.19 0.02 49.14
C ALA A 12 13.22 0.74 48.25
N SER A 13 13.54 0.16 47.09
CA SER A 13 14.15 0.87 45.96
C SER A 13 13.09 1.02 44.88
N GLY A 14 12.53 2.22 44.81
CA GLY A 14 11.28 2.54 44.13
C GLY A 14 11.28 2.26 42.63
N ALA A 15 10.07 2.24 42.09
CA ALA A 15 9.65 1.94 40.70
C ALA A 15 10.58 2.42 39.55
N THR A 16 11.42 3.43 39.80
CA THR A 16 12.53 3.85 38.92
C THR A 16 13.53 2.75 38.53
N SER A 17 13.79 1.77 39.41
CA SER A 17 14.74 0.67 39.14
C SER A 17 14.14 -0.39 38.20
N GLY A 18 12.84 -0.66 38.30
CA GLY A 18 12.11 -1.60 37.45
C GLY A 18 11.89 -1.09 36.04
N LEU A 19 11.48 0.18 35.89
CA LEU A 19 11.28 0.81 34.58
C LEU A 19 12.60 0.90 33.80
N ARG A 20 13.68 1.31 34.47
CA ARG A 20 15.02 1.36 33.87
C ARG A 20 15.50 -0.02 33.42
N ARG A 21 15.19 -1.09 34.18
CA ARG A 21 15.56 -2.47 33.82
C ARG A 21 14.76 -2.98 32.61
N VAL A 22 13.45 -2.77 32.58
CA VAL A 22 12.59 -3.18 31.45
C VAL A 22 12.98 -2.46 30.15
N LEU A 23 13.32 -1.18 30.21
CA LEU A 23 13.78 -0.40 29.05
C LEU A 23 15.15 -0.90 28.55
N LEU A 24 16.11 -1.08 29.45
CA LEU A 24 17.47 -1.49 29.09
C LEU A 24 17.56 -2.95 28.58
N ASP A 25 16.64 -3.82 29.02
CA ASP A 25 16.60 -5.22 28.59
C ASP A 25 15.88 -5.43 27.24
N ASN A 26 15.12 -4.44 26.75
CA ASN A 26 14.38 -4.51 25.49
C ASN A 26 14.81 -3.41 24.51
N GLY A 27 15.84 -3.71 23.71
CA GLY A 27 16.43 -2.77 22.76
C GLY A 27 15.45 -2.24 21.72
N ALA A 28 14.49 -3.05 21.27
CA ALA A 28 13.45 -2.63 20.33
C ALA A 28 12.48 -1.63 21.00
N LEU A 29 12.07 -1.86 22.24
CA LEU A 29 11.20 -0.94 22.97
C LEU A 29 11.87 0.42 23.18
N THR A 30 13.17 0.41 23.53
CA THR A 30 13.94 1.65 23.66
C THR A 30 14.04 2.40 22.34
N ALA A 31 14.30 1.71 21.22
CA ALA A 31 14.32 2.33 19.90
C ALA A 31 12.97 2.96 19.54
N LEU A 32 11.86 2.30 19.83
CA LEU A 32 10.51 2.85 19.63
C LEU A 32 10.29 4.12 20.44
N ILE A 33 10.66 4.13 21.72
CA ILE A 33 10.49 5.31 22.60
C ILE A 33 11.33 6.49 22.09
N VAL A 34 12.59 6.24 21.72
CA VAL A 34 13.44 7.31 21.17
C VAL A 34 12.88 7.84 19.87
N LEU A 35 12.38 6.98 18.99
CA LEU A 35 11.74 7.38 17.75
C LEU A 35 10.49 8.24 18.02
N VAL A 36 9.62 7.83 18.96
CA VAL A 36 8.44 8.62 19.36
C VAL A 36 8.83 10.00 19.89
N ILE A 37 9.84 10.07 20.76
CA ILE A 37 10.35 11.36 21.29
C ILE A 37 10.88 12.23 20.15
N ALA A 38 11.67 11.65 19.24
CA ALA A 38 12.23 12.38 18.11
C ALA A 38 11.13 12.91 17.16
N MET A 39 10.13 12.09 16.82
CA MET A 39 9.00 12.53 15.99
C MET A 39 8.20 13.64 16.67
N SER A 40 7.98 13.51 17.99
CA SER A 40 7.26 14.51 18.79
C SER A 40 7.98 15.86 18.84
N ALA A 41 9.32 15.83 18.83
CA ALA A 41 10.13 17.06 18.81
C ALA A 41 10.17 17.72 17.42
N LEU A 42 10.00 16.93 16.34
CA LEU A 42 10.07 17.41 14.97
C LEU A 42 8.72 17.84 14.39
N SER A 43 7.60 17.36 14.95
CA SER A 43 6.25 17.70 14.52
C SER A 43 5.34 17.93 15.72
N GLY A 44 4.72 19.13 15.77
CA GLY A 44 3.74 19.47 16.81
C GLY A 44 2.47 18.62 16.77
N ASP A 45 2.17 18.02 15.62
CA ASP A 45 0.94 17.23 15.41
C ASP A 45 1.14 15.74 15.79
N PHE A 46 2.37 15.30 16.03
CA PHE A 46 2.67 13.88 16.17
C PHE A 46 1.97 13.22 17.37
N LEU A 47 1.88 13.92 18.51
CA LEU A 47 1.25 13.41 19.74
C LEU A 47 -0.26 13.66 19.82
N THR A 48 -0.88 14.17 18.75
CA THR A 48 -2.33 14.33 18.69
C THR A 48 -3.03 12.96 18.77
N THR A 49 -4.21 12.93 19.39
CA THR A 49 -4.98 11.68 19.54
C THR A 49 -5.30 11.05 18.19
N ASP A 50 -5.66 11.87 17.20
CA ASP A 50 -5.95 11.40 15.84
C ASP A 50 -4.72 10.78 15.18
N ASN A 51 -3.54 11.40 15.33
CA ASN A 51 -2.31 10.84 14.78
C ASN A 51 -1.91 9.52 15.47
N LEU A 52 -2.03 9.43 16.80
CA LEU A 52 -1.71 8.19 17.53
C LEU A 52 -2.65 7.04 17.17
N LEU A 53 -3.95 7.32 17.00
CA LEU A 53 -4.92 6.33 16.51
C LEU A 53 -4.58 5.89 15.09
N ASN A 54 -4.21 6.83 14.22
CA ASN A 54 -3.79 6.55 12.85
C ASN A 54 -2.52 5.68 12.79
N VAL A 55 -1.50 5.97 13.61
CA VAL A 55 -0.32 5.11 13.77
C VAL A 55 -0.72 3.68 14.18
N GLY A 56 -1.68 3.55 15.10
CA GLY A 56 -2.22 2.26 15.51
C GLY A 56 -2.89 1.50 14.36
N VAL A 57 -3.70 2.18 13.54
CA VAL A 57 -4.36 1.60 12.35
C VAL A 57 -3.33 1.19 11.30
N GLN A 58 -2.31 2.01 11.06
CA GLN A 58 -1.21 1.70 10.15
C GLN A 58 -0.40 0.47 10.61
N ALA A 59 -0.13 0.39 11.91
CA ALA A 59 0.56 -0.75 12.50
C ALA A 59 -0.27 -2.04 12.42
N ALA A 60 -1.61 -1.95 12.50
CA ALA A 60 -2.48 -3.10 12.65
C ALA A 60 -2.31 -4.16 11.55
N VAL A 61 -2.40 -3.76 10.28
CA VAL A 61 -2.34 -4.71 9.16
C VAL A 61 -0.98 -5.40 9.09
N THR A 62 0.10 -4.62 9.17
CA THR A 62 1.48 -5.14 9.17
C THR A 62 1.74 -6.00 10.41
N ALA A 63 1.27 -5.61 11.59
CA ALA A 63 1.43 -6.37 12.83
C ALA A 63 0.70 -7.72 12.77
N VAL A 64 -0.53 -7.77 12.26
CA VAL A 64 -1.28 -9.02 12.09
C VAL A 64 -0.52 -9.96 11.14
N LEU A 65 -0.04 -9.47 9.99
CA LEU A 65 0.81 -10.28 9.10
C LEU A 65 2.08 -10.76 9.81
N ALA A 66 2.77 -9.83 10.49
CA ALA A 66 4.02 -10.10 11.20
C ALA A 66 3.84 -11.15 12.31
N PHE A 67 2.70 -11.17 13.01
CA PHE A 67 2.40 -12.20 14.00
C PHE A 67 2.29 -13.60 13.39
N GLY A 68 1.69 -13.73 12.19
CA GLY A 68 1.66 -14.98 11.44
C GLY A 68 3.07 -15.42 11.01
N VAL A 69 3.83 -14.48 10.44
CA VAL A 69 5.23 -14.68 10.03
C VAL A 69 6.14 -15.03 11.23
N THR A 70 5.81 -14.57 12.44
CA THR A 70 6.57 -14.90 13.66
C THR A 70 6.58 -16.40 13.91
N PHE A 71 5.46 -17.10 13.71
CA PHE A 71 5.42 -18.56 13.87
C PHE A 71 6.37 -19.26 12.89
N VAL A 72 6.37 -18.79 11.65
CA VAL A 72 7.20 -19.33 10.57
C VAL A 72 8.68 -19.09 10.87
N ILE A 73 9.07 -17.85 11.18
CA ILE A 73 10.47 -17.47 11.48
C ILE A 73 10.98 -18.20 12.72
N VAL A 74 10.20 -18.29 13.81
CA VAL A 74 10.62 -19.03 15.01
C VAL A 74 10.93 -20.50 14.70
N SER A 75 10.25 -21.10 13.71
CA SER A 75 10.49 -22.46 13.23
C SER A 75 11.60 -22.60 12.17
N ALA A 76 12.40 -21.55 11.93
CA ALA A 76 13.40 -21.46 10.86
C ALA A 76 12.84 -21.57 9.43
N GLY A 77 11.58 -21.17 9.24
CA GLY A 77 10.93 -21.06 7.94
C GLY A 77 10.94 -19.63 7.38
N ILE A 78 10.47 -19.49 6.13
CA ILE A 78 10.21 -18.20 5.49
C ILE A 78 8.86 -18.33 4.77
N ASP A 79 8.00 -17.31 4.89
CA ASP A 79 6.73 -17.22 4.16
C ASP A 79 6.61 -15.87 3.46
N LEU A 80 6.89 -15.86 2.15
CA LEU A 80 6.74 -14.68 1.30
C LEU A 80 5.32 -14.51 0.76
N SER A 81 4.45 -15.49 0.94
CA SER A 81 3.12 -15.46 0.33
C SER A 81 2.09 -14.64 1.11
N VAL A 82 2.41 -14.20 2.34
CA VAL A 82 1.44 -13.60 3.26
C VAL A 82 0.71 -12.38 2.68
N GLY A 83 1.39 -11.53 1.90
CA GLY A 83 0.77 -10.38 1.24
C GLY A 83 -0.21 -10.78 0.14
N SER A 84 0.16 -11.72 -0.73
CA SER A 84 -0.73 -12.18 -1.80
C SER A 84 -1.88 -13.06 -1.31
N VAL A 85 -1.67 -13.83 -0.25
CA VAL A 85 -2.72 -14.60 0.43
C VAL A 85 -3.72 -13.66 1.10
N ALA A 86 -3.24 -12.57 1.73
CA ALA A 86 -4.13 -11.54 2.27
C ALA A 86 -4.99 -10.89 1.17
N ALA A 87 -4.40 -10.53 0.03
CA ALA A 87 -5.13 -10.01 -1.12
C ALA A 87 -6.14 -11.02 -1.67
N LEU A 88 -5.75 -12.30 -1.84
CA LEU A 88 -6.65 -13.35 -2.30
C LEU A 88 -7.83 -13.58 -1.35
N SER A 89 -7.58 -13.67 -0.04
CA SER A 89 -8.64 -13.81 0.96
C SER A 89 -9.60 -12.62 0.94
N ALA A 90 -9.09 -11.39 0.79
CA ALA A 90 -9.91 -10.20 0.62
C ALA A 90 -10.76 -10.24 -0.66
N THR A 91 -10.17 -10.67 -1.79
CA THR A 91 -10.90 -10.81 -3.06
C THR A 91 -12.00 -11.87 -2.96
N VAL A 92 -11.73 -13.02 -2.33
CA VAL A 92 -12.74 -14.06 -2.10
C VAL A 92 -13.88 -13.54 -1.22
N LEU A 93 -13.57 -12.77 -0.16
CA LEU A 93 -14.59 -12.11 0.65
C LEU A 93 -15.48 -11.19 -0.21
N ALA A 94 -14.87 -10.33 -1.03
CA ALA A 94 -15.61 -9.35 -1.81
C ALA A 94 -16.43 -9.97 -2.92
N TRP A 95 -15.86 -10.93 -3.64
CA TRP A 95 -16.54 -11.69 -4.67
C TRP A 95 -17.73 -12.45 -4.09
N ALA A 96 -17.54 -13.19 -2.99
CA ALA A 96 -18.63 -13.94 -2.36
C ALA A 96 -19.74 -13.01 -1.84
N ALA A 97 -19.38 -11.93 -1.13
CA ALA A 97 -20.37 -11.04 -0.52
C ALA A 97 -21.10 -10.14 -1.54
N THR A 98 -20.44 -9.75 -2.63
CA THR A 98 -20.94 -8.72 -3.55
C THR A 98 -21.41 -9.30 -4.88
N SER A 99 -20.61 -10.18 -5.49
CA SER A 99 -20.92 -10.76 -6.80
C SER A 99 -21.89 -11.93 -6.68
N GLU A 100 -21.69 -12.80 -5.69
CA GLU A 100 -22.53 -13.98 -5.46
C GLU A 100 -23.64 -13.74 -4.43
N GLY A 101 -23.63 -12.60 -3.73
CA GLY A 101 -24.64 -12.25 -2.72
C GLY A 101 -24.66 -13.15 -1.48
N VAL A 102 -23.55 -13.84 -1.19
CA VAL A 102 -23.42 -14.73 -0.03
C VAL A 102 -23.46 -13.91 1.27
N PRO A 103 -24.16 -14.37 2.33
CA PRO A 103 -24.18 -13.69 3.62
C PRO A 103 -22.77 -13.42 4.17
N VAL A 104 -22.55 -12.20 4.70
CA VAL A 104 -21.23 -11.72 5.16
C VAL A 104 -20.51 -12.70 6.10
N PRO A 105 -21.15 -13.33 7.12
CA PRO A 105 -20.46 -14.28 7.99
C PRO A 105 -19.89 -15.49 7.24
N ILE A 106 -20.62 -15.97 6.22
CA ILE A 106 -20.19 -17.09 5.38
C ILE A 106 -19.06 -16.63 4.45
N ALA A 107 -19.16 -15.44 3.87
CA ALA A 107 -18.10 -14.87 3.04
C ALA A 107 -16.79 -14.66 3.83
N VAL A 108 -16.87 -14.21 5.10
CA VAL A 108 -15.73 -14.11 6.02
C VAL A 108 -15.14 -15.49 6.31
N LEU A 109 -15.98 -16.50 6.55
CA LEU A 109 -15.52 -17.87 6.76
C LEU A 109 -14.77 -18.40 5.52
N LEU A 110 -15.30 -18.16 4.31
CA LEU A 110 -14.66 -18.54 3.06
C LEU A 110 -13.28 -17.88 2.92
N ALA A 111 -13.18 -16.58 3.18
CA ALA A 111 -11.90 -15.86 3.13
C ALA A 111 -10.85 -16.41 4.11
N VAL A 112 -11.28 -16.76 5.32
CA VAL A 112 -10.42 -17.41 6.34
C VAL A 112 -9.98 -18.80 5.88
N VAL A 113 -10.91 -19.61 5.36
CA VAL A 113 -10.62 -20.94 4.81
C VAL A 113 -9.63 -20.86 3.65
N THR A 114 -9.78 -19.89 2.75
CA THR A 114 -8.82 -19.65 1.65
C THR A 114 -7.41 -19.41 2.18
N GLY A 115 -7.24 -18.55 3.18
CA GLY A 115 -5.91 -18.29 3.75
C GLY A 115 -5.30 -19.52 4.41
N ILE A 116 -6.09 -20.25 5.21
CA ILE A 116 -5.66 -21.51 5.82
C ILE A 116 -5.27 -22.53 4.74
N ALA A 117 -6.05 -22.65 3.66
CA ALA A 117 -5.77 -23.57 2.56
C ALA A 117 -4.45 -23.24 1.85
N CYS A 118 -4.19 -21.97 1.53
CA CYS A 118 -2.90 -21.52 0.98
C CYS A 118 -1.74 -21.87 1.92
N GLY A 119 -1.90 -21.61 3.22
CA GLY A 119 -0.93 -21.96 4.25
C GLY A 119 -0.68 -23.47 4.35
N LEU A 120 -1.74 -24.29 4.28
CA LEU A 120 -1.61 -25.75 4.28
C LEU A 120 -0.88 -26.26 3.03
N VAL A 121 -1.13 -25.68 1.86
CA VAL A 121 -0.40 -26.03 0.63
C VAL A 121 1.09 -25.71 0.78
N ASN A 122 1.46 -24.53 1.28
CA ASN A 122 2.85 -24.20 1.60
C ASN A 122 3.46 -25.21 2.57
N GLY A 123 2.79 -25.47 3.69
CA GLY A 123 3.24 -26.41 4.71
C GLY A 123 3.42 -27.83 4.16
N PHE A 124 2.52 -28.27 3.27
CA PHE A 124 2.60 -29.57 2.60
C PHE A 124 3.79 -29.66 1.65
N LEU A 125 3.94 -28.68 0.76
CA LEU A 125 5.06 -28.59 -0.20
C LEU A 125 6.42 -28.60 0.50
N ILE A 126 6.52 -27.92 1.64
CA ILE A 126 7.76 -27.85 2.43
C ILE A 126 8.00 -29.17 3.18
N SER A 127 6.98 -29.71 3.85
CA SER A 127 7.16 -30.84 4.78
C SER A 127 7.18 -32.21 4.12
N TYR A 128 6.39 -32.37 3.05
CA TYR A 128 6.23 -33.62 2.31
C TYR A 128 6.87 -33.53 0.93
N GLY A 129 6.68 -32.41 0.23
CA GLY A 129 7.33 -32.14 -1.05
C GLY A 129 8.83 -31.84 -0.94
N LYS A 130 9.34 -31.58 0.28
CA LYS A 130 10.75 -31.23 0.57
C LYS A 130 11.25 -30.01 -0.22
N LEU A 131 10.34 -29.13 -0.64
CA LEU A 131 10.72 -27.88 -1.27
C LEU A 131 11.32 -26.92 -0.23
N PRO A 132 12.36 -26.15 -0.58
CA PRO A 132 12.84 -25.07 0.28
C PRO A 132 11.70 -24.08 0.58
N PRO A 133 11.54 -23.59 1.84
CA PRO A 133 10.46 -22.69 2.23
C PRO A 133 10.30 -21.46 1.34
N PHE A 134 11.41 -20.84 0.96
CA PHE A 134 11.43 -19.69 0.06
C PHE A 134 10.78 -20.01 -1.30
N ILE A 135 11.07 -21.16 -1.90
CA ILE A 135 10.53 -21.54 -3.21
C ILE A 135 9.04 -21.86 -3.14
N ALA A 136 8.62 -22.63 -2.13
CA ALA A 136 7.21 -22.98 -1.96
C ALA A 136 6.35 -21.72 -1.76
N THR A 137 6.80 -20.79 -0.92
CA THR A 137 6.04 -19.58 -0.62
C THR A 137 6.14 -18.53 -1.71
N LEU A 138 7.24 -18.48 -2.49
CA LEU A 138 7.30 -17.66 -3.71
C LEU A 138 6.34 -18.17 -4.79
N ALA A 139 6.20 -19.49 -4.95
CA ALA A 139 5.21 -20.07 -5.85
C ALA A 139 3.78 -19.71 -5.42
N MET A 140 3.49 -19.83 -4.12
CA MET A 140 2.19 -19.40 -3.56
C MET A 140 1.98 -17.89 -3.66
N LEU A 141 3.05 -17.08 -3.61
CA LEU A 141 2.97 -15.64 -3.86
C LEU A 141 2.33 -15.39 -5.23
N SER A 142 2.92 -15.99 -6.27
CA SER A 142 2.44 -15.87 -7.66
C SER A 142 1.04 -16.44 -7.85
N VAL A 143 0.74 -17.61 -7.26
CA VAL A 143 -0.59 -18.23 -7.34
C VAL A 143 -1.64 -17.35 -6.67
N GLY A 144 -1.38 -16.87 -5.45
CA GLY A 144 -2.30 -16.00 -4.71
C GLY A 144 -2.60 -14.71 -5.46
N ARG A 145 -1.56 -14.06 -6.01
CA ARG A 145 -1.70 -12.84 -6.80
C ARG A 145 -2.46 -13.10 -8.11
N GLY A 146 -2.14 -14.18 -8.82
CA GLY A 146 -2.81 -14.56 -10.06
C GLY A 146 -4.28 -14.90 -9.86
N LEU A 147 -4.61 -15.71 -8.84
CA LEU A 147 -5.99 -16.05 -8.52
C LEU A 147 -6.81 -14.83 -8.10
N SER A 148 -6.21 -13.92 -7.34
CA SER A 148 -6.86 -12.65 -6.98
C SER A 148 -7.20 -11.84 -8.23
N LEU A 149 -6.30 -11.73 -9.21
CA LEU A 149 -6.56 -11.10 -10.51
C LEU A 149 -7.65 -11.81 -11.33
N VAL A 150 -7.65 -13.15 -11.35
CA VAL A 150 -8.64 -13.94 -12.09
C VAL A 150 -10.04 -13.76 -11.52
N ILE A 151 -10.18 -13.87 -10.19
CA ILE A 151 -11.49 -13.72 -9.52
C ILE A 151 -12.03 -12.29 -9.69
N SER A 152 -11.14 -11.31 -9.61
CA SER A 152 -11.48 -9.90 -9.72
C SER A 152 -11.60 -9.38 -11.15
N GLN A 153 -11.27 -10.20 -12.16
CA GLN A 153 -11.12 -9.75 -13.55
C GLN A 153 -10.22 -8.51 -13.68
N GLY A 154 -9.14 -8.48 -12.87
CA GLY A 154 -8.21 -7.36 -12.78
C GLY A 154 -8.75 -6.09 -12.09
N SER A 155 -10.00 -6.10 -11.62
CA SER A 155 -10.72 -4.91 -11.16
C SER A 155 -11.01 -4.92 -9.66
N PRO A 156 -10.87 -3.81 -8.92
CA PRO A 156 -11.29 -3.75 -7.52
C PRO A 156 -12.78 -4.13 -7.36
N ILE A 157 -13.09 -4.93 -6.34
CA ILE A 157 -14.47 -5.31 -6.01
C ILE A 157 -14.91 -4.51 -4.77
N ALA A 158 -15.80 -3.54 -4.95
CA ALA A 158 -16.34 -2.74 -3.85
C ALA A 158 -17.14 -3.61 -2.87
N PHE A 159 -17.10 -3.27 -1.59
CA PHE A 159 -17.86 -3.97 -0.56
C PHE A 159 -19.27 -3.38 -0.35
N PRO A 160 -20.26 -4.22 0.01
CA PRO A 160 -21.50 -3.71 0.56
C PRO A 160 -21.23 -3.04 1.92
N SER A 161 -22.11 -2.12 2.31
CA SER A 161 -22.01 -1.37 3.56
C SER A 161 -21.90 -2.28 4.79
N SER A 162 -22.55 -3.45 4.78
CA SER A 162 -22.48 -4.47 5.83
C SER A 162 -21.07 -5.01 6.11
N VAL A 163 -20.21 -5.09 5.10
CA VAL A 163 -18.80 -5.51 5.26
C VAL A 163 -17.93 -4.31 5.65
N SER A 164 -18.23 -3.11 5.14
CA SER A 164 -17.46 -1.90 5.45
C SER A 164 -17.44 -1.55 6.95
N HIS A 165 -18.48 -1.91 7.71
CA HIS A 165 -18.52 -1.71 9.16
C HIS A 165 -17.44 -2.50 9.93
N LEU A 166 -16.92 -3.60 9.37
CA LEU A 166 -15.80 -4.34 9.97
C LEU A 166 -14.48 -3.54 9.91
N GLY A 167 -14.38 -2.54 9.04
CA GLY A 167 -13.23 -1.65 8.92
C GLY A 167 -13.37 -0.32 9.66
N ASP A 168 -14.53 -0.05 10.25
CA ASP A 168 -14.85 1.22 10.90
C ASP A 168 -14.39 1.25 12.38
N THR A 169 -14.86 2.24 13.13
CA THR A 169 -14.59 2.45 14.55
C THR A 169 -15.69 1.86 15.43
N LEU A 170 -15.30 1.10 16.45
CA LEU A 170 -16.20 0.66 17.51
C LEU A 170 -16.49 1.85 18.45
N GLY A 171 -17.77 2.14 18.67
CA GLY A 171 -18.20 3.23 19.56
C GLY A 171 -17.80 4.63 19.10
N GLY A 172 -17.39 4.80 17.84
CA GLY A 172 -17.02 6.09 17.24
C GLY A 172 -15.60 6.59 17.53
N TRP A 173 -14.80 5.87 18.32
CA TRP A 173 -13.44 6.31 18.67
C TRP A 173 -12.37 5.22 18.60
N LEU A 174 -12.73 3.94 18.68
CA LEU A 174 -11.75 2.85 18.71
C LEU A 174 -11.69 2.08 17.38
N PRO A 175 -10.62 2.20 16.59
CA PRO A 175 -10.54 1.53 15.29
C PRO A 175 -10.57 0.00 15.42
N VAL A 176 -11.48 -0.66 14.70
CA VAL A 176 -11.55 -2.13 14.65
C VAL A 176 -10.23 -2.78 14.20
N PRO A 177 -9.45 -2.21 13.26
CA PRO A 177 -8.12 -2.75 12.93
C PRO A 177 -7.20 -2.92 14.16
N VAL A 178 -7.22 -1.96 15.09
CA VAL A 178 -6.41 -2.02 16.32
C VAL A 178 -6.89 -3.14 17.25
N LEU A 179 -8.21 -3.35 17.36
CA LEU A 179 -8.79 -4.44 18.14
C LEU A 179 -8.39 -5.80 17.58
N VAL A 180 -8.46 -5.98 16.26
CA VAL A 180 -8.01 -7.21 15.59
C VAL A 180 -6.52 -7.42 15.83
N MET A 181 -5.69 -6.38 15.70
CA MET A 181 -4.26 -6.46 16.03
C MET A 181 -4.02 -6.95 17.46
N VAL A 182 -4.72 -6.39 18.46
CA VAL A 182 -4.58 -6.80 19.86
C VAL A 182 -5.02 -8.26 20.04
N ALA A 183 -6.17 -8.65 19.50
CA ALA A 183 -6.69 -10.01 19.59
C ALA A 183 -5.71 -11.03 18.97
N MET A 184 -5.24 -10.76 17.74
CA MET A 184 -4.29 -11.62 17.04
C MET A 184 -2.94 -11.67 17.77
N GLY A 185 -2.48 -10.55 18.34
CA GLY A 185 -1.26 -10.52 19.16
C GLY A 185 -1.37 -11.36 20.44
N LEU A 186 -2.52 -11.33 21.11
CA LEU A 186 -2.80 -12.18 22.27
C LEU A 186 -2.85 -13.67 21.89
N VAL A 187 -3.47 -14.01 20.75
CA VAL A 187 -3.45 -15.37 20.20
C VAL A 187 -2.01 -15.82 19.94
N THR A 188 -1.18 -14.99 19.32
CA THR A 188 0.24 -15.30 19.07
C THR A 188 1.03 -15.48 20.36
N ALA A 189 0.84 -14.61 21.35
CA ALA A 189 1.49 -14.73 22.65
C ALA A 189 1.09 -16.03 23.36
N PHE A 190 -0.19 -16.40 23.31
CA PHE A 190 -0.71 -17.62 23.89
C PHE A 190 -0.14 -18.86 23.17
N VAL A 191 -0.20 -18.90 21.83
CA VAL A 191 0.31 -20.02 21.03
C VAL A 191 1.81 -20.21 21.30
N LEU A 192 2.63 -19.17 21.19
CA LEU A 192 4.08 -19.27 21.41
C LEU A 192 4.44 -19.60 22.86
N GLY A 193 3.77 -18.99 23.83
CA GLY A 193 4.17 -19.06 25.24
C GLY A 193 3.58 -20.23 26.03
N ARG A 194 2.40 -20.73 25.62
CA ARG A 194 1.61 -21.67 26.46
C ARG A 194 1.21 -22.97 25.77
N THR A 195 1.31 -23.08 24.45
CA THR A 195 0.88 -24.30 23.74
C THR A 195 2.02 -25.26 23.41
N TYR A 196 1.67 -26.53 23.17
CA TYR A 196 2.60 -27.53 22.63
C TYR A 196 3.14 -27.13 21.26
N LEU A 197 2.29 -26.54 20.41
CA LEU A 197 2.65 -26.04 19.08
C LEU A 197 3.72 -24.94 19.16
N GLY A 198 3.63 -24.01 20.11
CA GLY A 198 4.67 -23.02 20.35
C GLY A 198 6.02 -23.63 20.75
N ARG A 199 6.02 -24.57 21.71
CA ARG A 199 7.26 -25.26 22.13
C ARG A 199 7.89 -26.05 21.00
N SER A 200 7.08 -26.70 20.15
CA SER A 200 7.58 -27.44 18.98
C SER A 200 8.20 -26.50 17.94
N MET A 201 7.64 -25.31 17.71
CA MET A 201 8.24 -24.28 16.83
C MET A 201 9.66 -23.91 17.26
N TYR A 202 9.88 -23.59 18.54
CA TYR A 202 11.21 -23.24 19.05
C TYR A 202 12.20 -24.42 18.94
N ALA A 203 11.76 -25.64 19.25
CA ALA A 203 12.60 -26.83 19.14
C ALA A 203 13.02 -27.09 17.68
N ILE A 204 12.08 -27.00 16.74
CA ILE A 204 12.33 -27.16 15.30
C ILE A 204 13.31 -26.09 14.82
N GLY A 205 13.09 -24.82 15.19
CA GLY A 205 13.97 -23.72 14.78
C GLY A 205 15.36 -23.76 15.39
N GLY A 206 15.53 -24.36 16.57
CA GLY A 206 16.86 -24.56 17.18
C GLY A 206 17.66 -25.64 16.47
N ASN A 207 17.04 -26.81 16.22
CA ASN A 207 17.61 -27.88 15.42
C ASN A 207 16.51 -28.86 14.99
N GLU A 208 16.13 -28.82 13.71
CA GLU A 208 15.06 -29.64 13.15
C GLU A 208 15.33 -31.16 13.27
N GLU A 209 16.59 -31.57 13.07
CA GLU A 209 17.00 -32.96 13.14
C GLU A 209 16.91 -33.48 14.58
N ALA A 210 17.42 -32.72 15.54
CA ALA A 210 17.32 -33.05 16.96
C ALA A 210 15.86 -33.09 17.44
N ALA A 211 15.02 -32.17 16.98
CA ALA A 211 13.59 -32.16 17.25
C ALA A 211 12.91 -33.44 16.75
N ARG A 212 13.24 -33.90 15.53
CA ARG A 212 12.73 -35.14 14.96
C ARG A 212 13.17 -36.37 15.75
N LEU A 213 14.46 -36.45 16.08
CA LEU A 213 15.03 -37.55 16.87
C LEU A 213 14.48 -37.58 18.30
N SER A 214 14.09 -36.42 18.85
CA SER A 214 13.41 -36.27 20.14
C SER A 214 11.90 -36.60 20.09
N GLY A 215 11.41 -37.17 18.98
CA GLY A 215 10.03 -37.64 18.84
C GLY A 215 9.00 -36.59 18.39
N LEU A 216 9.41 -35.36 18.05
CA LEU A 216 8.47 -34.38 17.50
C LEU A 216 8.08 -34.76 16.07
N ARG A 217 6.77 -34.70 15.79
CA ARG A 217 6.22 -34.91 14.45
C ARG A 217 6.42 -33.66 13.58
N VAL A 218 7.68 -33.32 13.29
CA VAL A 218 8.11 -32.08 12.61
C VAL A 218 7.23 -31.74 11.40
N LYS A 219 6.96 -32.72 10.53
CA LYS A 219 6.11 -32.51 9.34
C LYS A 219 4.71 -31.99 9.68
N LYS A 220 4.04 -32.60 10.67
CA LYS A 220 2.69 -32.16 11.11
C LYS A 220 2.73 -30.77 11.75
N GLN A 221 3.82 -30.47 12.49
CA GLN A 221 4.01 -29.17 13.11
C GLN A 221 4.18 -28.08 12.05
N LYS A 222 5.02 -28.32 11.03
CA LYS A 222 5.20 -27.38 9.91
C LYS A 222 3.89 -27.13 9.16
N LEU A 223 3.04 -28.14 8.92
CA LEU A 223 1.70 -27.91 8.35
C LEU A 223 0.87 -26.94 9.19
N ALA A 224 0.81 -27.14 10.51
CA ALA A 224 0.07 -26.26 11.41
C ALA A 224 0.66 -24.84 11.45
N ILE A 225 1.99 -24.71 11.40
CA ILE A 225 2.70 -23.42 11.38
C ILE A 225 2.29 -22.58 10.16
N TYR A 226 2.37 -23.14 8.95
CA TYR A 226 2.00 -22.40 7.73
C TYR A 226 0.48 -22.19 7.63
N ALA A 227 -0.35 -23.10 8.15
CA ALA A 227 -1.80 -22.88 8.27
C ALA A 227 -2.13 -21.67 9.17
N LEU A 228 -1.43 -21.50 10.30
CA LEU A 228 -1.55 -20.31 11.15
C LEU A 228 -1.06 -19.05 10.43
N SER A 229 0.04 -19.12 9.67
CA SER A 229 0.50 -18.00 8.83
C SER A 229 -0.61 -17.56 7.86
N GLY A 230 -1.22 -18.52 7.16
CA GLY A 230 -2.33 -18.28 6.24
C GLY A 230 -3.60 -17.73 6.91
N LEU A 231 -3.94 -18.18 8.12
CA LEU A 231 -5.03 -17.62 8.93
C LEU A 231 -4.80 -16.14 9.25
N PHE A 232 -3.60 -15.79 9.69
CA PHE A 232 -3.24 -14.40 10.01
C PHE A 232 -3.19 -13.53 8.74
N ALA A 233 -2.72 -14.09 7.62
CA ALA A 233 -2.81 -13.43 6.32
C ALA A 233 -4.25 -13.12 5.91
N ALA A 234 -5.17 -14.08 6.05
CA ALA A 234 -6.59 -13.85 5.81
C ALA A 234 -7.18 -12.77 6.72
N ALA A 235 -6.89 -12.83 8.02
CA ALA A 235 -7.36 -11.81 8.98
C ALA A 235 -6.86 -10.41 8.61
N ALA A 236 -5.58 -10.27 8.27
CA ALA A 236 -5.02 -9.00 7.82
C ALA A 236 -5.66 -8.51 6.51
N GLY A 237 -5.89 -9.40 5.54
CA GLY A 237 -6.56 -9.08 4.28
C GLY A 237 -7.99 -8.61 4.46
N ILE A 238 -8.76 -9.27 5.34
CA ILE A 238 -10.12 -8.86 5.69
C ILE A 238 -10.13 -7.48 6.32
N VAL A 239 -9.24 -7.21 7.29
CA VAL A 239 -9.11 -5.89 7.93
C VAL A 239 -8.74 -4.82 6.91
N LEU A 240 -7.75 -5.09 6.05
CA LEU A 240 -7.29 -4.18 5.03
C LEU A 240 -8.40 -3.80 4.05
N ALA A 241 -9.06 -4.80 3.48
CA ALA A 241 -10.13 -4.56 2.51
C ALA A 241 -11.33 -3.88 3.17
N SER A 242 -11.69 -4.26 4.41
CA SER A 242 -12.83 -3.65 5.11
C SER A 242 -12.57 -2.17 5.38
N ARG A 243 -11.32 -1.83 5.77
CA ARG A 243 -10.86 -0.45 5.93
C ARG A 243 -11.01 0.35 4.63
N LEU A 244 -10.71 -0.26 3.50
CA LEU A 244 -10.82 0.36 2.18
C LEU A 244 -12.24 0.28 1.60
N SER A 245 -13.17 -0.45 2.20
CA SER A 245 -14.49 -0.74 1.60
C SER A 245 -14.42 -1.32 0.18
N SER A 246 -13.30 -1.93 -0.18
CA SER A 246 -13.04 -2.50 -1.50
C SER A 246 -11.91 -3.52 -1.39
N ALA A 247 -12.02 -4.64 -2.10
CA ALA A 247 -10.93 -5.59 -2.27
C ALA A 247 -10.15 -5.28 -3.55
N GLN A 248 -8.93 -4.78 -3.38
CA GLN A 248 -8.00 -4.56 -4.48
C GLN A 248 -7.17 -5.82 -4.73
N PRO A 249 -7.15 -6.36 -5.96
CA PRO A 249 -6.40 -7.58 -6.24
C PRO A 249 -4.88 -7.39 -6.13
N GLN A 250 -4.41 -6.14 -6.21
CA GLN A 250 -3.01 -5.80 -6.02
C GLN A 250 -2.64 -5.38 -4.58
N ALA A 251 -3.60 -5.38 -3.63
CA ALA A 251 -3.38 -4.97 -2.25
C ALA A 251 -2.23 -5.72 -1.55
N ALA A 252 -1.69 -5.12 -0.48
CA ALA A 252 -0.66 -5.71 0.37
C ALA A 252 0.62 -6.14 -0.38
N GLN A 253 0.93 -5.50 -1.51
CA GLN A 253 2.16 -5.77 -2.24
C GLN A 253 3.38 -5.29 -1.46
N GLY A 254 4.36 -6.16 -1.23
CA GLY A 254 5.55 -5.83 -0.43
C GLY A 254 5.33 -5.92 1.08
N TYR A 255 4.09 -6.14 1.56
CA TYR A 255 3.79 -6.24 2.98
C TYR A 255 4.40 -7.50 3.61
N GLU A 256 4.71 -8.52 2.82
CA GLU A 256 5.51 -9.67 3.21
C GLU A 256 6.92 -9.28 3.70
N LEU A 257 7.56 -8.30 3.05
CA LEU A 257 8.88 -7.80 3.45
C LEU A 257 8.77 -6.94 4.70
N ASP A 258 7.73 -6.11 4.80
CA ASP A 258 7.43 -5.32 5.99
C ASP A 258 7.16 -6.20 7.22
N ALA A 259 6.41 -7.30 7.04
CA ALA A 259 6.12 -8.25 8.09
C ALA A 259 7.39 -8.95 8.58
N ILE A 260 8.25 -9.42 7.67
CA ILE A 260 9.56 -10.00 8.02
C ILE A 260 10.42 -8.97 8.75
N ALA A 261 10.49 -7.74 8.24
CA ALA A 261 11.24 -6.65 8.86
C ALA A 261 10.76 -6.35 10.28
N ALA A 262 9.44 -6.26 10.50
CA ALA A 262 8.85 -6.05 11.82
C ALA A 262 9.25 -7.16 12.80
N VAL A 263 9.20 -8.43 12.37
CA VAL A 263 9.59 -9.59 13.20
C VAL A 263 11.08 -9.55 13.56
N VAL A 264 11.95 -9.19 12.60
CA VAL A 264 13.40 -9.15 12.80
C VAL A 264 13.83 -7.95 13.64
N ILE A 265 13.29 -6.75 13.39
CA ILE A 265 13.49 -5.55 14.24
C ILE A 265 12.99 -5.84 15.66
N GLY A 266 11.89 -6.60 15.78
CA GLY A 266 11.35 -7.09 17.04
C GLY A 266 12.22 -8.11 17.79
N GLY A 267 13.33 -8.56 17.19
CA GLY A 267 14.35 -9.40 17.82
C GLY A 267 14.18 -10.90 17.61
N ALA A 268 13.35 -11.34 16.66
CA ALA A 268 13.33 -12.74 16.23
C ALA A 268 14.48 -13.05 15.26
N SER A 269 14.98 -14.28 15.28
CA SER A 269 16.08 -14.71 14.41
C SER A 269 15.56 -15.41 13.16
N LEU A 270 16.06 -15.00 11.98
CA LEU A 270 15.84 -15.71 10.72
C LEU A 270 16.41 -17.14 10.72
N ALA A 271 17.35 -17.45 11.61
CA ALA A 271 17.86 -18.81 11.79
C ALA A 271 16.92 -19.70 12.62
N GLY A 272 15.85 -19.15 13.21
CA GLY A 272 14.91 -19.85 14.07
C GLY A 272 15.28 -19.88 15.55
N GLY A 273 14.41 -20.51 16.34
CA GLY A 273 14.60 -20.78 17.76
C GLY A 273 14.42 -19.57 18.69
N THR A 274 14.18 -18.37 18.16
CA THR A 274 14.02 -17.13 18.94
C THR A 274 12.99 -16.19 18.31
N GLY A 275 12.16 -15.57 19.15
CA GLY A 275 11.12 -14.61 18.75
C GLY A 275 10.04 -14.50 19.83
N LYS A 276 9.30 -13.40 19.87
CA LYS A 276 8.18 -13.20 20.81
C LYS A 276 7.12 -12.32 20.17
N ALA A 277 5.84 -12.57 20.48
CA ALA A 277 4.73 -11.73 20.01
C ALA A 277 4.92 -10.24 20.39
N SER A 278 5.36 -9.95 21.62
CA SER A 278 5.61 -8.58 22.05
C SER A 278 6.73 -7.89 21.27
N GLY A 279 7.78 -8.62 20.91
CA GLY A 279 8.86 -8.10 20.06
C GLY A 279 8.34 -7.75 18.66
N THR A 280 7.59 -8.64 18.05
CA THR A 280 6.94 -8.42 16.75
C THR A 280 6.04 -7.19 16.74
N LEU A 281 5.22 -7.01 17.78
CA LEU A 281 4.35 -5.82 17.91
C LEU A 281 5.18 -4.53 17.95
N ILE A 282 6.25 -4.52 18.76
CA ILE A 282 7.15 -3.35 18.87
C ILE A 282 7.82 -3.06 17.52
N GLY A 283 8.29 -4.09 16.81
CA GLY A 283 8.89 -3.92 15.48
C GLY A 283 7.91 -3.36 14.45
N ALA A 284 6.66 -3.83 14.44
CA ALA A 284 5.61 -3.28 13.58
C ALA A 284 5.29 -1.81 13.93
N LEU A 285 5.24 -1.48 15.23
CA LEU A 285 5.03 -0.10 15.69
C LEU A 285 6.20 0.83 15.31
N ILE A 286 7.45 0.36 15.34
CA ILE A 286 8.61 1.13 14.88
C ILE A 286 8.44 1.52 13.41
N LEU A 287 8.09 0.55 12.55
CA LEU A 287 7.87 0.80 11.13
C LEU A 287 6.69 1.75 10.88
N ALA A 288 5.58 1.58 11.61
CA ALA A 288 4.41 2.45 11.50
C ALA A 288 4.70 3.88 11.94
N VAL A 289 5.35 4.07 13.10
CA VAL A 289 5.77 5.39 13.58
C VAL A 289 6.74 6.05 12.61
N LEU A 290 7.71 5.30 12.07
CA LEU A 290 8.68 5.84 11.12
C LEU A 290 7.99 6.32 9.83
N ARG A 291 7.08 5.51 9.27
CA ARG A 291 6.29 5.89 8.09
C ARG A 291 5.41 7.11 8.35
N ASN A 292 4.65 7.10 9.44
CA ASN A 292 3.77 8.20 9.81
C ASN A 292 4.57 9.49 10.05
N GLY A 293 5.65 9.43 10.82
CA GLY A 293 6.51 10.57 11.10
C GLY A 293 7.17 11.16 9.86
N LEU A 294 7.72 10.33 8.97
CA LEU A 294 8.28 10.80 7.69
C LEU A 294 7.21 11.43 6.79
N ASN A 295 5.98 10.91 6.81
CA ASN A 295 4.87 11.52 6.08
C ASN A 295 4.49 12.89 6.66
N LEU A 296 4.42 13.05 7.99
CA LEU A 296 4.15 14.34 8.63
C LEU A 296 5.25 15.37 8.34
N LEU A 297 6.49 14.90 8.19
CA LEU A 297 7.63 15.72 7.78
C LEU A 297 7.68 15.96 6.27
N SER A 298 6.64 15.57 5.52
CA SER A 298 6.53 15.75 4.07
C SER A 298 7.69 15.13 3.26
N VAL A 299 8.32 14.08 3.79
CA VAL A 299 9.39 13.35 3.10
C VAL A 299 8.76 12.53 1.97
N SER A 300 9.31 12.60 0.77
CA SER A 300 8.76 11.87 -0.37
C SER A 300 8.80 10.34 -0.15
N ALA A 301 7.81 9.63 -0.70
CA ALA A 301 7.69 8.17 -0.54
C ALA A 301 8.95 7.42 -1.03
N PHE A 302 9.62 7.92 -2.06
CA PHE A 302 10.89 7.37 -2.56
C PHE A 302 11.99 7.38 -1.49
N TRP A 303 12.15 8.50 -0.76
CA TRP A 303 13.12 8.60 0.34
C TRP A 303 12.69 7.77 1.55
N GLN A 304 11.38 7.66 1.81
CA GLN A 304 10.88 6.79 2.88
C GLN A 304 11.31 5.33 2.67
N GLN A 305 11.21 4.81 1.44
CA GLN A 305 11.67 3.45 1.13
C GLN A 305 13.16 3.26 1.41
N VAL A 306 14.01 4.24 1.04
CA VAL A 306 15.45 4.21 1.33
C VAL A 306 15.69 4.18 2.84
N VAL A 307 15.05 5.08 3.59
CA VAL A 307 15.21 5.17 5.05
C VAL A 307 14.78 3.87 5.73
N ILE A 308 13.62 3.31 5.36
CA ILE A 308 13.12 2.05 5.91
C ILE A 308 14.09 0.91 5.59
N GLY A 309 14.56 0.81 4.33
CA GLY A 309 15.53 -0.21 3.93
C GLY A 309 16.84 -0.14 4.72
N VAL A 310 17.36 1.07 4.93
CA VAL A 310 18.57 1.30 5.75
C VAL A 310 18.33 0.90 7.21
N VAL A 311 17.18 1.28 7.79
CA VAL A 311 16.82 0.91 9.17
C VAL A 311 16.76 -0.61 9.34
N ILE A 312 16.15 -1.33 8.38
CA ILE A 312 16.07 -2.80 8.39
C ILE A 312 17.48 -3.41 8.29
N ALA A 313 18.28 -2.95 7.33
CA ALA A 313 19.64 -3.46 7.13
C ALA A 313 20.50 -3.27 8.39
N LEU A 314 20.43 -2.11 9.03
CA LEU A 314 21.16 -1.81 10.26
C LEU A 314 20.66 -2.65 11.43
N ALA A 315 19.34 -2.88 11.56
CA ALA A 315 18.80 -3.78 12.58
C ALA A 315 19.34 -5.22 12.42
N VAL A 316 19.37 -5.73 11.18
CA VAL A 316 19.89 -7.07 10.86
C VAL A 316 21.40 -7.17 11.07
N LEU A 317 22.17 -6.14 10.68
CA LEU A 317 23.61 -6.09 10.85
C LEU A 317 23.98 -6.11 12.34
N LEU A 318 23.28 -5.33 13.16
CA LEU A 318 23.47 -5.34 14.61
C LEU A 318 23.16 -6.71 15.21
N ASP A 319 22.08 -7.36 14.76
CA ASP A 319 21.75 -8.72 15.21
C ASP A 319 22.80 -9.76 14.79
N THR A 320 23.36 -9.64 13.59
CA THR A 320 24.42 -10.52 13.09
C THR A 320 25.73 -10.31 13.85
N ALA A 321 26.11 -9.06 14.11
CA ALA A 321 27.31 -8.72 14.88
C ALA A 321 27.23 -9.20 16.34
N ARG A 322 26.02 -9.11 16.95
CA ARG A 322 25.74 -9.68 18.29
C ARG A 322 26.01 -11.18 18.34
N ARG A 323 25.65 -11.91 17.29
CA ARG A 323 25.82 -13.38 17.21
C ARG A 323 27.27 -13.80 16.98
N LYS A 324 27.99 -13.11 16.10
CA LYS A 324 29.39 -13.43 15.76
C LYS A 324 30.37 -13.19 16.91
N SER A 325 30.00 -12.32 17.87
CA SER A 325 30.82 -11.98 19.03
C SER A 325 30.78 -13.01 20.18
N GLY A 326 30.14 -14.18 19.98
CA GLY A 326 30.19 -15.29 20.93
C GLY A 326 29.50 -15.00 22.26
N ALA A 327 28.18 -15.16 22.29
CA ALA A 327 27.49 -15.41 23.56
C ALA A 327 27.76 -16.86 23.98
N THR A 328 28.99 -17.17 24.39
CA THR A 328 29.17 -18.22 25.39
C THR A 328 28.38 -17.77 26.61
N VAL A 329 27.32 -18.50 26.94
CA VAL A 329 26.62 -18.36 28.22
C VAL A 329 27.65 -18.64 29.31
N ALA A 330 28.18 -17.59 29.92
CA ALA A 330 28.98 -17.73 31.13
C ALA A 330 28.08 -18.33 32.21
N PRO A 331 28.53 -19.33 32.98
CA PRO A 331 27.75 -19.91 34.06
C PRO A 331 27.42 -18.83 35.09
N ALA A 332 26.24 -18.95 35.68
CA ALA A 332 25.70 -18.02 36.66
C ALA A 332 26.72 -17.71 37.77
N GLY A 333 27.20 -16.46 37.85
CA GLY A 333 28.12 -16.05 38.91
C GLY A 333 28.88 -14.73 38.71
N ALA A 334 29.00 -14.18 37.51
CA ALA A 334 29.79 -12.95 37.29
C ALA A 334 28.91 -11.70 37.11
N THR A 335 28.64 -10.99 38.20
CA THR A 335 28.10 -9.63 38.19
C THR A 335 29.21 -8.64 37.84
N GLY A 336 29.04 -7.84 36.75
CA GLY A 336 29.83 -6.61 36.60
C GLY A 336 30.16 -6.09 35.20
N GLY A 337 30.13 -6.90 34.13
CA GLY A 337 30.69 -6.46 32.82
C GLY A 337 29.71 -6.36 31.64
N GLY A 338 28.55 -7.04 31.70
CA GLY A 338 27.66 -7.22 30.54
C GLY A 338 26.76 -6.04 30.20
N ASP A 339 26.48 -5.16 31.15
CA ASP A 339 25.45 -4.12 31.02
C ASP A 339 25.87 -2.94 30.15
N ARG A 340 27.15 -2.52 30.20
CA ARG A 340 27.63 -1.37 29.40
C ARG A 340 27.64 -1.64 27.89
N ARG A 341 27.90 -2.89 27.48
CA ARG A 341 27.94 -3.29 26.06
C ARG A 341 26.54 -3.41 25.45
N LYS A 342 25.58 -3.97 26.20
CA LYS A 342 24.15 -3.99 25.81
C LYS A 342 23.57 -2.58 25.75
N GLN A 343 23.94 -1.71 26.69
CA GLN A 343 23.56 -0.30 26.72
C GLN A 343 24.05 0.47 25.49
N ALA A 344 25.34 0.39 25.15
CA ALA A 344 25.91 1.08 23.97
C ALA A 344 25.24 0.69 22.63
N LEU A 345 24.76 -0.56 22.52
CA LEU A 345 24.11 -1.09 21.31
C LEU A 345 22.66 -0.61 21.15
N THR A 346 21.91 -0.57 22.26
CA THR A 346 20.56 0.01 22.30
C THR A 346 20.57 1.50 21.96
N TYR A 347 21.57 2.25 22.46
CA TYR A 347 21.77 3.65 22.10
C TYR A 347 22.20 3.85 20.64
N MET A 348 22.88 2.88 20.01
CA MET A 348 23.28 2.96 18.60
C MET A 348 22.11 2.72 17.62
N LEU A 349 21.23 1.75 17.88
CA LEU A 349 20.03 1.54 17.05
C LEU A 349 19.08 2.74 17.15
N ALA A 350 18.91 3.28 18.36
CA ALA A 350 18.17 4.51 18.60
C ALA A 350 18.82 5.74 17.92
N ALA A 351 20.16 5.84 17.92
CA ALA A 351 20.89 6.92 17.24
C ALA A 351 20.83 6.80 15.70
N VAL A 352 20.85 5.60 15.14
CA VAL A 352 20.69 5.37 13.69
C VAL A 352 19.33 5.84 13.20
N VAL A 353 18.26 5.48 13.93
CA VAL A 353 16.90 5.89 13.61
C VAL A 353 16.75 7.41 13.77
N ALA A 354 17.31 7.99 14.84
CA ALA A 354 17.31 9.43 15.06
C ALA A 354 18.11 10.22 14.02
N VAL A 355 19.29 9.74 13.60
CA VAL A 355 20.15 10.42 12.60
C VAL A 355 19.57 10.31 11.19
N ALA A 356 18.97 9.18 10.82
CA ALA A 356 18.28 9.04 9.54
C ALA A 356 17.07 10.00 9.41
N VAL A 357 16.37 10.22 10.53
CA VAL A 357 15.26 11.17 10.65
C VAL A 357 15.75 12.63 10.64
N VAL A 358 16.81 12.94 11.39
CA VAL A 358 17.35 14.31 11.50
C VAL A 358 18.02 14.73 10.18
N GLY A 359 18.71 13.82 9.49
CA GLY A 359 19.30 14.10 8.18
C GLY A 359 18.27 14.35 7.07
N ALA A 360 17.11 13.68 7.14
CA ALA A 360 15.99 13.91 6.21
C ALA A 360 15.28 15.25 6.45
N THR A 361 15.25 15.73 7.70
CA THR A 361 14.58 16.98 8.07
C THR A 361 15.44 18.23 7.84
N SER A 362 16.76 18.13 8.01
CA SER A 362 17.69 19.26 7.79
C SER A 362 17.86 19.68 6.33
N LEU A 363 17.43 18.85 5.37
CA LEU A 363 17.53 19.13 3.94
C LEU A 363 16.24 19.73 3.33
N LEU A 364 15.15 19.86 4.10
CA LEU A 364 13.82 20.15 3.56
C LEU A 364 13.00 21.24 4.29
N HIS A 365 13.46 21.77 5.43
CA HIS A 365 12.70 22.82 6.13
C HIS A 365 12.95 24.22 5.57
N ASN A 366 12.08 24.66 4.67
CA ASN A 366 11.64 26.06 4.56
C ASN A 366 10.24 26.14 5.22
N GLY A 367 10.19 26.05 6.55
CA GLY A 367 8.94 26.22 7.28
C GLY A 367 8.44 27.64 7.14
N SER A 368 7.39 27.85 6.34
CA SER A 368 6.68 29.12 6.26
C SER A 368 5.62 29.18 7.35
N SER A 369 5.54 30.29 8.08
CA SER A 369 4.50 30.55 9.08
C SER A 369 3.16 30.95 8.41
N ALA A 370 2.66 30.11 7.50
CA ALA A 370 1.39 30.35 6.82
C ALA A 370 0.21 30.10 7.77
N ALA A 371 -0.83 30.94 7.67
CA ALA A 371 -2.08 30.74 8.40
C ALA A 371 -2.70 29.37 8.05
N THR A 372 -3.38 28.74 9.00
CA THR A 372 -3.96 27.38 8.86
C THR A 372 -4.78 27.20 7.58
N ASN A 373 -5.59 28.20 7.22
CA ASN A 373 -6.46 28.18 6.03
C ASN A 373 -5.67 28.16 4.71
N ARG A 374 -4.38 28.47 4.73
CA ARG A 374 -3.47 28.45 3.58
C ARG A 374 -2.53 27.26 3.56
N LYS A 375 -2.74 26.27 4.43
CA LYS A 375 -2.06 24.97 4.36
C LYS A 375 -2.95 23.99 3.61
N VAL A 376 -2.47 23.49 2.48
CA VAL A 376 -3.23 22.56 1.61
C VAL A 376 -2.45 21.28 1.41
N GLY A 377 -3.12 20.14 1.57
CA GLY A 377 -2.54 18.82 1.28
C GLY A 377 -2.93 18.36 -0.12
N LEU A 378 -2.02 17.78 -0.88
CA LEU A 378 -2.28 17.14 -2.17
C LEU A 378 -1.78 15.69 -2.13
N SER A 379 -2.71 14.73 -2.09
CA SER A 379 -2.38 13.30 -2.21
C SER A 379 -2.62 12.86 -3.66
N LEU A 380 -1.54 12.46 -4.34
CA LEU A 380 -1.59 11.93 -5.70
C LEU A 380 -1.54 10.40 -5.70
N SER A 381 -2.22 9.79 -6.67
CA SER A 381 -2.23 8.32 -6.81
C SER A 381 -0.84 7.75 -7.07
N THR A 382 -0.04 8.39 -7.93
CA THR A 382 1.34 8.00 -8.22
C THR A 382 2.16 9.17 -8.78
N LEU A 383 3.47 9.21 -8.53
CA LEU A 383 4.42 10.08 -9.23
C LEU A 383 5.29 9.33 -10.26
N ASN A 384 5.05 8.04 -10.47
CA ASN A 384 5.74 7.25 -11.49
C ASN A 384 5.20 7.47 -12.91
N ASN A 385 4.14 8.27 -13.08
CA ASN A 385 3.55 8.61 -14.37
C ASN A 385 3.73 10.12 -14.67
N PRO A 386 4.25 10.51 -15.86
CA PRO A 386 4.46 11.90 -16.24
C PRO A 386 3.21 12.81 -16.15
N PHE A 387 2.00 12.26 -16.31
CA PHE A 387 0.75 12.99 -16.20
C PHE A 387 0.57 13.61 -14.80
N PHE A 388 0.75 12.80 -13.74
CA PHE A 388 0.62 13.27 -12.35
C PHE A 388 1.79 14.17 -11.92
N VAL A 389 2.97 13.98 -12.52
CA VAL A 389 4.10 14.91 -12.34
C VAL A 389 3.72 16.31 -12.85
N GLN A 390 2.98 16.41 -13.95
CA GLN A 390 2.49 17.69 -14.48
C GLN A 390 1.38 18.30 -13.60
N ILE A 391 0.45 17.49 -13.06
CA ILE A 391 -0.53 17.96 -12.07
C ILE A 391 0.18 18.56 -10.86
N ARG A 392 1.16 17.84 -10.27
CA ARG A 392 1.97 18.35 -9.16
C ARG A 392 2.65 19.67 -9.53
N SER A 393 3.27 19.75 -10.70
CA SER A 393 3.98 20.95 -11.14
C SER A 393 3.04 22.16 -11.29
N GLY A 394 1.85 21.97 -11.87
CA GLY A 394 0.84 23.02 -11.97
C GLY A 394 0.32 23.48 -10.61
N ALA A 395 0.03 22.52 -9.72
CA ALA A 395 -0.39 22.80 -8.35
C ALA A 395 0.68 23.58 -7.56
N GLN A 396 1.95 23.16 -7.61
CA GLN A 396 3.05 23.82 -6.93
C GLN A 396 3.31 25.25 -7.45
N ALA A 397 3.24 25.44 -8.78
CA ALA A 397 3.40 26.76 -9.38
C ALA A 397 2.30 27.72 -8.91
N GLU A 398 1.05 27.26 -8.88
CA GLU A 398 -0.09 28.07 -8.42
C GLU A 398 -0.04 28.31 -6.91
N ALA A 399 0.31 27.31 -6.10
CA ALA A 399 0.46 27.46 -4.67
C ALA A 399 1.51 28.52 -4.31
N LYS A 400 2.66 28.51 -5.00
CA LYS A 400 3.69 29.54 -4.85
C LYS A 400 3.18 30.94 -5.22
N LYS A 401 2.38 31.05 -6.29
CA LYS A 401 1.79 32.31 -6.74
C LYS A 401 0.77 32.87 -5.73
N LEU A 402 0.00 32.01 -5.09
CA LEU A 402 -1.05 32.38 -4.13
C LEU A 402 -0.57 32.47 -2.67
N GLY A 403 0.68 32.07 -2.39
CA GLY A 403 1.21 32.00 -1.03
C GLY A 403 0.54 30.89 -0.20
N VAL A 404 0.19 29.77 -0.85
CA VAL A 404 -0.33 28.55 -0.22
C VAL A 404 0.83 27.64 0.12
N ASP A 405 0.85 27.14 1.35
CA ASP A 405 1.75 26.08 1.79
C ASP A 405 1.20 24.73 1.33
N LEU A 406 1.69 24.23 0.20
CA LEU A 406 1.23 23.00 -0.44
C LEU A 406 2.13 21.82 -0.07
N THR A 407 1.58 20.89 0.71
CA THR A 407 2.23 19.59 0.99
C THR A 407 1.77 18.57 -0.04
N VAL A 408 2.70 17.94 -0.76
CA VAL A 408 2.38 16.92 -1.77
C VAL A 408 2.86 15.54 -1.32
N THR A 409 1.98 14.54 -1.36
CA THR A 409 2.29 13.14 -1.07
C THR A 409 2.01 12.23 -2.27
N ASP A 410 2.72 11.11 -2.34
CA ASP A 410 2.62 10.08 -3.38
C ASP A 410 2.13 8.77 -2.77
N ALA A 411 0.98 8.29 -3.22
CA ALA A 411 0.39 7.04 -2.75
C ALA A 411 0.99 5.79 -3.39
N GLN A 412 1.84 5.91 -4.43
CA GLN A 412 2.51 4.80 -5.10
C GLN A 412 1.56 3.71 -5.63
N ASN A 413 0.36 4.09 -6.04
CA ASN A 413 -0.75 3.20 -6.41
C ASN A 413 -1.20 2.24 -5.27
N ASP A 414 -0.90 2.57 -4.00
CA ASP A 414 -1.40 1.85 -2.83
C ASP A 414 -2.51 2.68 -2.16
N ALA A 415 -3.74 2.18 -2.21
CA ALA A 415 -4.89 2.87 -1.61
C ALA A 415 -4.83 2.94 -0.08
N SER A 416 -4.16 1.99 0.57
CA SER A 416 -3.96 1.99 2.02
C SER A 416 -3.00 3.10 2.43
N GLN A 417 -1.95 3.31 1.63
CA GLN A 417 -1.03 4.43 1.76
C GLN A 417 -1.74 5.76 1.51
N GLN A 418 -2.58 5.86 0.48
CA GLN A 418 -3.41 7.06 0.26
C GLN A 418 -4.33 7.33 1.45
N ALA A 419 -5.03 6.32 1.97
CA ALA A 419 -5.87 6.46 3.14
C ALA A 419 -5.09 6.98 4.36
N ASN A 420 -3.85 6.49 4.57
CA ASN A 420 -2.95 6.99 5.61
C ASN A 420 -2.60 8.47 5.41
N GLN A 421 -2.33 8.89 4.17
CA GLN A 421 -1.98 10.28 3.83
C GLN A 421 -3.14 11.23 4.10
N LEU A 422 -4.36 10.87 3.69
CA LEU A 422 -5.55 11.65 3.99
C LEU A 422 -5.77 11.79 5.50
N GLN A 423 -5.59 10.70 6.26
CA GLN A 423 -5.68 10.74 7.72
C GLN A 423 -4.60 11.61 8.38
N ASN A 424 -3.36 11.57 7.86
CA ASN A 424 -2.29 12.45 8.33
C ASN A 424 -2.63 13.93 8.07
N PHE A 425 -3.11 14.26 6.86
CA PHE A 425 -3.55 15.61 6.52
C PHE A 425 -4.70 16.11 7.40
N THR A 426 -5.67 15.24 7.70
CA THR A 426 -6.72 15.57 8.67
C THR A 426 -6.15 15.88 10.05
N SER A 427 -5.21 15.05 10.52
CA SER A 427 -4.60 15.21 11.85
C SER A 427 -3.72 16.47 11.96
N SER A 428 -3.10 16.91 10.86
CA SER A 428 -2.30 18.14 10.79
C SER A 428 -3.13 19.43 10.66
N GLY A 429 -4.46 19.33 10.68
CA GLY A 429 -5.34 20.50 10.67
C GLY A 429 -5.19 21.40 9.44
N LEU A 430 -5.04 20.81 8.25
CA LEU A 430 -4.94 21.57 6.99
C LEU A 430 -6.25 22.33 6.68
N GLY A 431 -6.14 23.45 5.97
CA GLY A 431 -7.28 24.27 5.55
C GLY A 431 -8.13 23.63 4.46
N ALA A 432 -7.53 22.83 3.58
CA ALA A 432 -8.22 21.98 2.60
C ALA A 432 -7.33 20.82 2.16
N ILE A 433 -7.94 19.77 1.61
CA ILE A 433 -7.25 18.60 1.06
C ILE A 433 -7.67 18.43 -0.40
N ILE A 434 -6.68 18.20 -1.27
CA ILE A 434 -6.85 17.78 -2.65
C ILE A 434 -6.46 16.31 -2.73
N VAL A 435 -7.30 15.49 -3.37
CA VAL A 435 -7.02 14.08 -3.60
C VAL A 435 -7.19 13.72 -5.06
N ASN A 436 -6.20 13.02 -5.62
CA ASN A 436 -6.35 12.21 -6.82
C ASN A 436 -6.42 10.73 -6.39
N PRO A 437 -7.61 10.13 -6.38
CA PRO A 437 -7.83 8.76 -5.93
C PRO A 437 -6.97 7.72 -6.66
N VAL A 438 -6.30 6.84 -5.91
CA VAL A 438 -5.73 5.58 -6.42
C VAL A 438 -6.87 4.73 -6.99
N ASP A 439 -7.95 4.63 -6.23
CA ASP A 439 -9.21 3.96 -6.60
C ASP A 439 -10.39 4.76 -6.04
N SER A 440 -11.45 4.91 -6.85
CA SER A 440 -12.59 5.78 -6.52
C SER A 440 -13.38 5.28 -5.32
N ASP A 441 -13.52 3.97 -5.13
CA ASP A 441 -14.25 3.39 -4.00
C ASP A 441 -13.37 3.30 -2.75
N ALA A 442 -12.11 2.88 -2.92
CA ALA A 442 -11.17 2.70 -1.82
C ALA A 442 -10.80 3.99 -1.08
N THR A 443 -10.88 5.13 -1.78
CA THR A 443 -10.65 6.45 -1.19
C THR A 443 -11.86 6.92 -0.36
N GLY A 444 -13.06 6.39 -0.63
CA GLY A 444 -14.31 6.81 -0.02
C GLY A 444 -14.29 6.86 1.51
N PRO A 445 -13.89 5.77 2.21
CA PRO A 445 -13.83 5.77 3.68
C PRO A 445 -12.92 6.86 4.26
N ALA A 446 -11.72 7.05 3.68
CA ALA A 446 -10.78 8.08 4.13
C ALA A 446 -11.31 9.48 3.83
N ALA A 447 -11.94 9.69 2.67
CA ALA A 447 -12.59 10.95 2.31
C ALA A 447 -13.75 11.29 3.25
N ARG A 448 -14.59 10.31 3.65
CA ARG A 448 -15.64 10.53 4.65
C ARG A 448 -15.07 10.91 6.02
N ALA A 449 -13.91 10.36 6.40
CA ALA A 449 -13.23 10.78 7.63
C ALA A 449 -12.75 12.24 7.54
N VAL A 450 -12.25 12.68 6.38
CA VAL A 450 -11.98 14.10 6.10
C VAL A 450 -13.25 14.93 6.25
N ASN A 451 -14.36 14.53 5.61
CA ASN A 451 -15.64 15.28 5.70
C ASN A 451 -16.12 15.45 7.15
N LYS A 452 -16.00 14.41 7.98
CA LYS A 452 -16.37 14.46 9.41
C LYS A 452 -15.52 15.43 10.24
N SER A 453 -14.30 15.73 9.82
CA SER A 453 -13.43 16.72 10.47
C SER A 453 -13.77 18.17 10.12
N GLY A 454 -14.64 18.39 9.13
CA GLY A 454 -14.99 19.73 8.63
C GLY A 454 -13.99 20.30 7.62
N ILE A 455 -12.90 19.59 7.30
CA ILE A 455 -11.93 20.01 6.29
C ILE A 455 -12.54 19.82 4.87
N PRO A 456 -12.57 20.85 4.02
CA PRO A 456 -13.02 20.72 2.64
C PRO A 456 -12.13 19.78 1.82
N LEU A 457 -12.78 18.90 1.03
CA LEU A 457 -12.10 17.95 0.15
C LEU A 457 -12.35 18.30 -1.32
N VAL A 458 -11.29 18.44 -2.11
CA VAL A 458 -11.30 18.63 -3.55
C VAL A 458 -10.82 17.36 -4.24
N ALA A 459 -11.59 16.82 -5.16
CA ALA A 459 -11.14 15.73 -6.01
C ALA A 459 -10.50 16.28 -7.29
N VAL A 460 -9.40 15.70 -7.73
CA VAL A 460 -8.73 16.08 -8.99
C VAL A 460 -8.46 14.85 -9.86
N ASP A 461 -8.70 14.99 -11.16
CA ASP A 461 -8.58 13.97 -12.22
C ASP A 461 -9.54 12.77 -12.09
N ARG A 462 -9.70 12.21 -10.90
CA ARG A 462 -10.63 11.11 -10.59
C ARG A 462 -11.59 11.51 -9.48
N SER A 463 -12.84 11.10 -9.63
CA SER A 463 -13.85 11.20 -8.58
C SER A 463 -13.61 10.23 -7.43
N VAL A 464 -14.11 10.61 -6.25
CA VAL A 464 -14.24 9.75 -5.07
C VAL A 464 -15.69 9.31 -4.96
N ASN A 465 -15.93 8.01 -4.85
CA ASN A 465 -17.27 7.46 -4.65
C ASN A 465 -17.63 7.46 -3.16
N ASN A 466 -18.93 7.61 -2.86
CA ASN A 466 -19.48 7.50 -1.51
C ASN A 466 -18.85 8.46 -0.48
N ALA A 467 -18.42 9.66 -0.91
CA ALA A 467 -17.92 10.73 -0.04
C ALA A 467 -18.25 12.11 -0.62
N ASP A 468 -18.30 13.13 0.24
CA ASP A 468 -18.58 14.49 -0.21
C ASP A 468 -17.29 15.16 -0.71
N THR A 469 -17.37 15.76 -1.89
CA THR A 469 -16.33 16.64 -2.41
C THR A 469 -16.92 18.02 -2.62
N ALA A 470 -16.16 19.05 -2.26
CA ALA A 470 -16.55 20.43 -2.50
C ALA A 470 -16.63 20.70 -4.01
N THR A 471 -15.66 20.15 -4.75
CA THR A 471 -15.63 20.16 -6.22
C THR A 471 -14.83 18.96 -6.75
N LEU A 472 -15.16 18.54 -7.97
CA LEU A 472 -14.36 17.66 -8.81
C LEU A 472 -13.73 18.47 -9.95
N VAL A 473 -12.40 18.52 -10.00
CA VAL A 473 -11.64 19.12 -11.11
C VAL A 473 -11.09 17.99 -11.98
N ALA A 474 -11.73 17.68 -13.10
CA ALA A 474 -11.32 16.57 -13.95
C ALA A 474 -11.38 16.97 -15.43
N SER A 475 -10.67 16.23 -16.27
CA SER A 475 -10.86 16.34 -17.71
C SER A 475 -12.25 15.82 -18.11
N ASP A 476 -12.82 16.35 -19.18
CA ASP A 476 -14.06 15.81 -19.76
C ASP A 476 -13.77 14.47 -20.46
N ASN A 477 -13.65 13.40 -19.67
CA ASN A 477 -13.29 12.06 -20.11
C ASN A 477 -14.34 11.47 -21.06
N THR A 478 -15.63 11.74 -20.84
CA THR A 478 -16.71 11.25 -21.71
C THR A 478 -16.67 11.92 -23.08
N ALA A 479 -16.49 13.25 -23.13
CA ALA A 479 -16.29 13.94 -24.40
C ALA A 479 -14.99 13.49 -25.08
N GLY A 480 -13.92 13.29 -24.31
CA GLY A 480 -12.66 12.76 -24.82
C GLY A 480 -12.79 11.37 -25.43
N GLY A 481 -13.54 10.47 -24.78
CA GLY A 481 -13.84 9.14 -25.31
C GLY A 481 -14.58 9.22 -26.65
N ARG A 482 -15.60 10.09 -26.76
CA ARG A 482 -16.31 10.34 -28.02
C ARG A 482 -15.39 10.89 -29.11
N LEU A 483 -14.49 11.81 -28.75
CA LEU A 483 -13.50 12.36 -29.66
C LEU A 483 -12.49 11.30 -30.15
N ALA A 484 -12.03 10.41 -29.26
CA ALA A 484 -11.18 9.28 -29.62
C ALA A 484 -11.89 8.31 -30.58
N ALA A 485 -13.15 7.97 -30.31
CA ALA A 485 -13.95 7.12 -31.19
C ALA A 485 -14.11 7.72 -32.58
N LYS A 486 -14.47 9.01 -32.64
CA LYS A 486 -14.57 9.77 -33.89
C LYS A 486 -13.26 9.76 -34.66
N ALA A 487 -12.15 10.14 -34.02
CA ALA A 487 -10.84 10.20 -34.67
C ALA A 487 -10.41 8.84 -35.22
N LEU A 488 -10.63 7.75 -34.47
CA LEU A 488 -10.27 6.40 -34.92
C LEU A 488 -11.14 5.97 -36.10
N ALA A 489 -12.45 6.14 -35.98
CA ALA A 489 -13.39 5.70 -37.00
C ALA A 489 -13.19 6.47 -38.31
N GLU A 490 -13.00 7.79 -38.27
CA GLU A 490 -12.73 8.60 -39.46
C GLU A 490 -11.42 8.17 -40.14
N LYS A 491 -10.37 7.90 -39.36
CA LYS A 491 -9.08 7.42 -39.90
C LYS A 491 -9.19 6.05 -40.56
N LEU A 492 -10.11 5.20 -40.08
CA LEU A 492 -10.39 3.88 -40.65
C LEU A 492 -11.43 3.92 -41.77
N GLY A 493 -11.95 5.08 -42.15
CA GLY A 493 -13.00 5.20 -43.16
C GLY A 493 -14.35 4.60 -42.71
N GLY A 494 -14.61 4.56 -41.41
CA GLY A 494 -15.87 4.09 -40.81
C GLY A 494 -16.03 2.57 -40.72
N THR A 495 -15.02 1.77 -41.11
CA THR A 495 -15.09 0.30 -41.05
C THR A 495 -13.78 -0.31 -40.55
N GLY A 496 -13.86 -1.40 -39.79
CA GLY A 496 -12.65 -2.05 -39.28
C GLY A 496 -12.86 -2.81 -37.99
N THR A 497 -11.80 -3.48 -37.56
CA THR A 497 -11.78 -4.30 -36.35
C THR A 497 -10.77 -3.71 -35.38
N ILE A 498 -11.17 -3.43 -34.14
CA ILE A 498 -10.33 -2.72 -33.18
C ILE A 498 -10.26 -3.46 -31.83
N VAL A 499 -9.24 -3.13 -31.06
CA VAL A 499 -9.13 -3.53 -29.65
C VAL A 499 -8.99 -2.30 -28.76
N VAL A 500 -9.38 -2.46 -27.49
CA VAL A 500 -9.29 -1.41 -26.48
C VAL A 500 -8.35 -1.83 -25.35
N LEU A 501 -7.37 -0.99 -25.05
CA LEU A 501 -6.55 -1.10 -23.83
C LEU A 501 -7.15 -0.18 -22.77
N GLN A 502 -7.76 -0.79 -21.76
CA GLN A 502 -8.41 -0.09 -20.67
C GLN A 502 -7.40 0.31 -19.60
N GLY A 503 -7.66 1.41 -18.92
CA GLY A 503 -6.91 1.83 -17.76
C GLY A 503 -7.09 0.91 -16.54
N GLN A 504 -6.60 1.37 -15.39
CA GLN A 504 -6.84 0.68 -14.13
C GLN A 504 -8.33 0.70 -13.82
N ALA A 505 -8.90 -0.49 -13.71
CA ALA A 505 -10.29 -0.65 -13.34
C ALA A 505 -10.58 -0.11 -11.92
N GLY A 506 -11.82 0.31 -11.69
CA GLY A 506 -12.23 1.02 -10.47
C GLY A 506 -12.03 2.54 -10.52
N THR A 507 -11.22 3.06 -11.46
CA THR A 507 -11.06 4.50 -11.67
C THR A 507 -12.20 5.11 -12.51
N SER A 508 -12.67 6.30 -12.14
CA SER A 508 -13.67 7.04 -12.93
C SER A 508 -13.18 7.38 -14.34
N ALA A 509 -11.92 7.77 -14.49
CA ALA A 509 -11.36 8.11 -15.79
C ALA A 509 -11.47 6.96 -16.80
N SER A 510 -11.15 5.71 -16.41
CA SER A 510 -11.33 4.55 -17.29
C SER A 510 -12.79 4.32 -17.64
N ARG A 511 -13.69 4.35 -16.64
CA ARG A 511 -15.14 4.18 -16.87
C ARG A 511 -15.71 5.22 -17.85
N GLU A 512 -15.35 6.49 -17.67
CA GLU A 512 -15.86 7.61 -18.46
C GLU A 512 -15.28 7.63 -19.88
N ARG A 513 -13.98 7.37 -20.04
CA ARG A 513 -13.33 7.27 -21.36
C ARG A 513 -13.92 6.11 -22.16
N GLY A 514 -14.03 4.93 -21.56
CA GLY A 514 -14.63 3.75 -22.19
C GLY A 514 -16.10 3.96 -22.54
N ALA A 515 -16.91 4.53 -21.63
CA ALA A 515 -18.31 4.84 -21.91
C ALA A 515 -18.47 5.86 -23.04
N GLY A 516 -17.70 6.95 -23.03
CA GLY A 516 -17.70 7.95 -24.09
C GLY A 516 -17.24 7.39 -25.44
N PHE A 517 -16.23 6.51 -25.44
CA PHE A 517 -15.77 5.84 -26.64
C PHE A 517 -16.86 4.94 -27.24
N ASN A 518 -17.49 4.11 -26.40
CA ASN A 518 -18.59 3.24 -26.82
C ASN A 518 -19.82 4.02 -27.28
N GLU A 519 -20.12 5.16 -26.67
CA GLU A 519 -21.15 6.08 -27.15
C GLU A 519 -20.80 6.65 -28.54
N GLY A 520 -19.57 7.13 -28.73
CA GLY A 520 -19.10 7.70 -30.00
C GLY A 520 -19.10 6.69 -31.14
N LEU A 521 -18.79 5.42 -30.86
CA LEU A 521 -18.82 4.34 -31.86
C LEU A 521 -20.22 4.03 -32.38
N LYS A 522 -21.30 4.41 -31.68
CA LYS A 522 -22.68 4.20 -32.19
C LYS A 522 -22.92 4.92 -33.52
N ALA A 523 -22.17 5.98 -33.83
CA ALA A 523 -22.21 6.67 -35.11
C ALA A 523 -21.50 5.91 -36.25
N TYR A 524 -20.73 4.87 -35.94
CA TYR A 524 -19.87 4.13 -36.87
C TYR A 524 -20.10 2.61 -36.76
N PRO A 525 -21.26 2.09 -37.20
CA PRO A 525 -21.62 0.68 -37.04
C PRO A 525 -20.70 -0.32 -37.78
N GLY A 526 -19.83 0.17 -38.69
CA GLY A 526 -18.82 -0.62 -39.37
C GLY A 526 -17.57 -0.91 -38.54
N ILE A 527 -17.38 -0.23 -37.40
CA ILE A 527 -16.27 -0.47 -36.47
C ILE A 527 -16.70 -1.52 -35.45
N LYS A 528 -15.90 -2.59 -35.31
CA LYS A 528 -16.16 -3.69 -34.37
C LYS A 528 -15.05 -3.79 -33.34
N VAL A 529 -15.40 -3.67 -32.06
CA VAL A 529 -14.50 -3.98 -30.95
C VAL A 529 -14.47 -5.49 -30.75
N VAL A 530 -13.30 -6.12 -30.92
CA VAL A 530 -13.14 -7.59 -30.77
C VAL A 530 -12.56 -8.02 -29.42
N ALA A 531 -11.91 -7.10 -28.72
CA ALA A 531 -11.44 -7.34 -27.36
C ALA A 531 -11.19 -6.02 -26.62
N GLU A 532 -11.45 -6.03 -25.33
CA GLU A 532 -11.06 -4.98 -24.40
C GLU A 532 -10.33 -5.64 -23.23
N GLN A 533 -9.16 -5.12 -22.86
CA GLN A 533 -8.40 -5.66 -21.73
C GLN A 533 -7.72 -4.54 -20.93
N PRO A 534 -7.73 -4.60 -19.59
CA PRO A 534 -6.99 -3.68 -18.74
C PRO A 534 -5.47 -3.80 -18.94
N ALA A 535 -4.82 -2.66 -19.07
CA ALA A 535 -3.36 -2.52 -19.02
C ALA A 535 -2.90 -1.49 -17.95
N ASP A 536 -3.80 -1.11 -17.04
CA ASP A 536 -3.52 -0.42 -15.77
C ASP A 536 -2.71 0.88 -15.88
N TRP A 537 -2.89 1.62 -16.97
CA TRP A 537 -2.14 2.87 -17.25
C TRP A 537 -0.63 2.67 -17.42
N ASP A 538 -0.16 1.42 -17.57
CA ASP A 538 1.26 1.05 -17.56
C ASP A 538 1.77 0.66 -18.95
N ARG A 539 2.94 1.20 -19.30
CA ARG A 539 3.57 0.99 -20.62
C ARG A 539 4.00 -0.46 -20.86
N THR A 540 4.50 -1.14 -19.84
CA THR A 540 4.95 -2.54 -19.96
C THR A 540 3.76 -3.47 -20.09
N LYS A 541 2.74 -3.28 -19.25
CA LYS A 541 1.47 -4.03 -19.39
C LYS A 541 0.79 -3.76 -20.73
N GLY A 542 0.81 -2.52 -21.22
CA GLY A 542 0.30 -2.17 -22.54
C GLY A 542 0.98 -2.97 -23.66
N LEU A 543 2.30 -3.17 -23.57
CA LEU A 543 3.06 -4.04 -24.49
C LEU A 543 2.60 -5.50 -24.38
N ASP A 544 2.53 -6.05 -23.17
CA ASP A 544 2.20 -7.47 -22.95
C ASP A 544 0.76 -7.79 -23.41
N VAL A 545 -0.21 -6.97 -23.00
CA VAL A 545 -1.62 -7.09 -23.38
C VAL A 545 -1.78 -6.96 -24.89
N MET A 546 -1.18 -5.95 -25.51
CA MET A 546 -1.27 -5.76 -26.95
C MET A 546 -0.63 -6.93 -27.72
N THR A 547 0.48 -7.49 -27.22
CA THR A 547 1.12 -8.66 -27.84
C THR A 547 0.15 -9.85 -27.88
N ASN A 548 -0.52 -10.13 -26.77
CA ASN A 548 -1.50 -11.22 -26.68
C ASN A 548 -2.74 -10.95 -27.57
N LEU A 549 -3.26 -9.73 -27.54
CA LEU A 549 -4.42 -9.34 -28.35
C LEU A 549 -4.13 -9.39 -29.85
N LEU A 550 -2.92 -9.02 -30.27
CA LEU A 550 -2.49 -9.09 -31.67
C LEU A 550 -2.34 -10.55 -32.14
N GLN A 551 -1.87 -11.46 -31.27
CA GLN A 551 -1.83 -12.89 -31.57
C GLN A 551 -3.22 -13.49 -31.73
N ALA A 552 -4.15 -13.14 -30.83
CA ALA A 552 -5.54 -13.60 -30.89
C ALA A 552 -6.34 -12.95 -32.04
N ASN A 553 -5.98 -11.72 -32.43
CA ASN A 553 -6.70 -10.92 -33.42
C ASN A 553 -5.72 -10.30 -34.44
N PRO A 554 -5.10 -11.10 -35.32
CA PRO A 554 -4.06 -10.61 -36.24
C PRO A 554 -4.57 -9.61 -37.29
N GLY A 555 -5.88 -9.54 -37.52
CA GLY A 555 -6.56 -8.70 -38.52
C GLY A 555 -7.11 -7.37 -38.00
N ILE A 556 -6.73 -6.94 -36.79
CA ILE A 556 -7.12 -5.62 -36.27
C ILE A 556 -6.57 -4.50 -37.16
N SER A 557 -7.34 -3.44 -37.33
CA SER A 557 -6.97 -2.22 -38.04
C SER A 557 -6.81 -1.02 -37.11
N GLY A 558 -7.25 -1.12 -35.85
CA GLY A 558 -7.12 -0.03 -34.88
C GLY A 558 -6.96 -0.47 -33.43
N VAL A 559 -6.39 0.43 -32.63
CA VAL A 559 -6.23 0.30 -31.17
C VAL A 559 -6.67 1.61 -30.54
N PHE A 560 -7.59 1.55 -29.58
CA PHE A 560 -7.80 2.65 -28.65
C PHE A 560 -7.15 2.29 -27.31
N ALA A 561 -6.20 3.10 -26.86
CA ALA A 561 -5.64 2.99 -25.54
C ALA A 561 -6.15 4.18 -24.71
N GLU A 562 -6.74 3.89 -23.55
CA GLU A 562 -7.31 4.93 -22.70
C GLU A 562 -6.25 5.90 -22.13
N ASN A 563 -4.94 5.66 -22.32
CA ASN A 563 -3.88 6.62 -22.13
C ASN A 563 -2.66 6.41 -23.04
N ASP A 564 -1.75 7.38 -23.08
CA ASP A 564 -0.57 7.38 -23.93
C ASP A 564 0.47 6.33 -23.48
N GLU A 565 0.60 6.05 -22.18
CA GLU A 565 1.55 5.03 -21.71
C GLU A 565 1.20 3.63 -22.27
N MET A 566 -0.06 3.24 -22.20
CA MET A 566 -0.55 2.00 -22.79
C MET A 566 -0.46 2.04 -24.33
N ALA A 567 -0.74 3.20 -24.94
CA ALA A 567 -0.60 3.38 -26.39
C ALA A 567 0.85 3.16 -26.85
N LEU A 568 1.84 3.69 -26.11
CA LEU A 568 3.27 3.52 -26.39
C LEU A 568 3.71 2.06 -26.22
N GLY A 569 3.17 1.36 -25.21
CA GLY A 569 3.32 -0.09 -25.08
C GLY A 569 2.77 -0.84 -26.29
N ALA A 570 1.57 -0.47 -26.74
CA ALA A 570 0.91 -1.06 -27.90
C ALA A 570 1.69 -0.82 -29.20
N ILE A 571 2.22 0.41 -29.40
CA ILE A 571 3.08 0.76 -30.53
C ILE A 571 4.30 -0.16 -30.57
N LYS A 572 4.92 -0.42 -29.42
CA LYS A 572 6.07 -1.33 -29.33
C LYS A 572 5.69 -2.77 -29.69
N ALA A 573 4.51 -3.26 -29.29
CA ALA A 573 4.02 -4.58 -29.66
C ALA A 573 3.73 -4.71 -31.17
N LEU A 574 3.14 -3.66 -31.76
CA LEU A 574 2.77 -3.58 -33.17
C LEU A 574 3.99 -3.41 -34.10
N GLY A 575 5.09 -2.86 -33.59
CA GLY A 575 6.30 -2.57 -34.35
C GLY A 575 5.99 -1.72 -35.58
N GLY A 576 6.45 -2.16 -36.76
CA GLY A 576 6.26 -1.42 -38.01
C GLY A 576 4.80 -1.27 -38.49
N LYS A 577 3.83 -1.94 -37.85
CA LYS A 577 2.40 -1.82 -38.17
C LYS A 577 1.77 -0.55 -37.59
N ALA A 578 2.31 -0.05 -36.47
CA ALA A 578 1.76 1.10 -35.75
C ALA A 578 1.76 2.37 -36.61
N GLY A 579 0.61 3.07 -36.64
CA GLY A 579 0.40 4.27 -37.44
C GLY A 579 0.26 4.04 -38.95
N LYS A 580 0.49 2.80 -39.42
CA LYS A 580 0.39 2.39 -40.83
C LYS A 580 -0.83 1.49 -41.05
N SER A 581 -0.65 0.18 -40.91
CA SER A 581 -1.74 -0.79 -41.08
C SER A 581 -2.63 -0.89 -39.83
N VAL A 582 -2.13 -0.48 -38.67
CA VAL A 582 -2.89 -0.43 -37.42
C VAL A 582 -2.81 0.98 -36.85
N GLN A 583 -3.96 1.65 -36.77
CA GLN A 583 -4.06 3.02 -36.28
C GLN A 583 -4.21 3.02 -34.76
N VAL A 584 -3.32 3.71 -34.05
CA VAL A 584 -3.33 3.76 -32.58
C VAL A 584 -3.81 5.13 -32.14
N ILE A 585 -4.78 5.19 -31.24
CA ILE A 585 -5.20 6.42 -30.56
C ILE A 585 -4.93 6.28 -29.07
N GLY A 586 -4.26 7.29 -28.52
CA GLY A 586 -3.99 7.44 -27.10
C GLY A 586 -4.84 8.54 -26.46
N PHE A 587 -4.51 8.84 -25.21
CA PHE A 587 -5.16 9.85 -24.38
C PHE A 587 -4.10 10.40 -23.42
N ASP A 588 -4.21 11.65 -23.01
CA ASP A 588 -3.34 12.41 -22.07
C ASP A 588 -2.55 13.51 -22.75
N GLY A 589 -1.95 13.26 -23.92
CA GLY A 589 -1.02 14.20 -24.56
C GLY A 589 0.29 14.30 -23.78
N THR A 590 0.84 13.19 -23.30
CA THR A 590 2.14 13.17 -22.60
C THR A 590 3.27 13.57 -23.56
N PRO A 591 4.42 14.06 -23.06
CA PRO A 591 5.55 14.40 -23.93
C PRO A 591 5.98 13.26 -24.87
N ASP A 592 6.01 12.02 -24.38
CA ASP A 592 6.31 10.84 -25.19
C ASP A 592 5.17 10.51 -26.18
N GLY A 593 3.91 10.67 -25.77
CA GLY A 593 2.74 10.49 -26.64
C GLY A 593 2.72 11.50 -27.79
N LEU A 594 2.95 12.78 -27.50
CA LEU A 594 3.06 13.85 -28.49
C LEU A 594 4.23 13.59 -29.46
N LYS A 595 5.37 13.10 -28.96
CA LYS A 595 6.47 12.68 -29.82
C LYS A 595 6.06 11.54 -30.75
N ALA A 596 5.35 10.53 -30.25
CA ALA A 596 4.83 9.43 -31.06
C ALA A 596 3.79 9.91 -32.11
N VAL A 597 3.00 10.95 -31.81
CA VAL A 597 2.13 11.62 -32.78
C VAL A 597 2.93 12.31 -33.88
N ALA A 598 3.97 13.05 -33.51
CA ALA A 598 4.86 13.72 -34.47
C ALA A 598 5.56 12.72 -35.40
N ASP A 599 6.05 11.62 -34.82
CA ASP A 599 6.71 10.52 -35.54
C ASP A 599 5.72 9.68 -36.37
N GLY A 600 4.42 9.81 -36.12
CA GLY A 600 3.33 9.13 -36.83
C GLY A 600 3.11 7.68 -36.44
N SER A 601 3.75 7.19 -35.36
CA SER A 601 3.50 5.86 -34.79
C SER A 601 2.23 5.83 -33.94
N LEU A 602 1.87 6.96 -33.34
CA LEU A 602 0.57 7.25 -32.75
C LEU A 602 -0.22 8.13 -33.73
N TYR A 603 -1.45 7.75 -34.09
CA TYR A 603 -2.23 8.57 -35.03
C TYR A 603 -2.73 9.86 -34.36
N ALA A 604 -3.29 9.71 -33.15
CA ALA A 604 -3.78 10.82 -32.37
C ALA A 604 -3.65 10.55 -30.87
N SER A 605 -3.57 11.61 -30.08
CA SER A 605 -3.79 11.55 -28.63
C SER A 605 -4.86 12.56 -28.24
N VAL A 606 -5.82 12.14 -27.42
CA VAL A 606 -6.77 13.07 -26.80
C VAL A 606 -6.06 13.76 -25.64
N ALA A 607 -5.44 14.90 -25.91
CA ALA A 607 -4.62 15.63 -24.97
C ALA A 607 -5.45 16.27 -23.86
N GLN A 608 -5.01 15.99 -22.64
CA GLN A 608 -5.48 16.60 -21.41
C GLN A 608 -4.62 17.82 -21.06
N GLN A 609 -5.02 18.55 -20.00
CA GLN A 609 -4.29 19.72 -19.51
C GLN A 609 -3.88 19.51 -18.04
N PRO A 610 -2.94 18.60 -17.73
CA PRO A 610 -2.65 18.22 -16.34
C PRO A 610 -2.14 19.37 -15.47
N LYS A 611 -1.31 20.28 -16.02
CA LYS A 611 -0.88 21.48 -15.28
C LYS A 611 -2.08 22.35 -14.87
N GLU A 612 -3.07 22.45 -15.76
CA GLU A 612 -4.28 23.22 -15.52
C GLU A 612 -5.19 22.57 -14.46
N LEU A 613 -5.33 21.24 -14.49
CA LEU A 613 -6.02 20.49 -13.43
C LEU A 613 -5.41 20.78 -12.06
N GLY A 614 -4.08 20.72 -11.94
CA GLY A 614 -3.37 21.05 -10.70
C GLY A 614 -3.56 22.50 -10.27
N ARG A 615 -3.50 23.44 -11.22
CA ARG A 615 -3.71 24.88 -10.98
C ARG A 615 -5.11 25.16 -10.44
N ILE A 616 -6.16 24.67 -11.12
CA ILE A 616 -7.56 24.86 -10.74
C ILE A 616 -7.85 24.18 -9.39
N ALA A 617 -7.29 22.99 -9.15
CA ALA A 617 -7.49 22.28 -7.89
C ALA A 617 -6.96 23.07 -6.69
N VAL A 618 -5.78 23.69 -6.80
CA VAL A 618 -5.23 24.56 -5.74
C VAL A 618 -6.06 25.83 -5.55
N GLN A 619 -6.50 26.46 -6.63
CA GLN A 619 -7.38 27.63 -6.54
C GLN A 619 -8.68 27.29 -5.82
N ASN A 620 -9.35 26.21 -6.22
CA ASN A 620 -10.60 25.80 -5.62
C ASN A 620 -10.40 25.35 -4.16
N ALA A 621 -9.30 24.67 -3.84
CA ALA A 621 -8.97 24.29 -2.47
C ALA A 621 -8.78 25.51 -1.55
N LEU A 622 -8.09 26.56 -2.02
CA LEU A 622 -7.94 27.80 -1.26
C LEU A 622 -9.29 28.50 -1.07
N ARG A 623 -10.09 28.62 -2.13
CA ARG A 623 -11.41 29.26 -2.09
C ARG A 623 -12.35 28.58 -1.08
N VAL A 624 -12.42 27.26 -1.09
CA VAL A 624 -13.26 26.53 -0.12
C VAL A 624 -12.70 26.60 1.30
N ALA A 625 -11.38 26.67 1.48
CA ALA A 625 -10.75 26.88 2.79
C ALA A 625 -11.04 28.28 3.36
N GLU A 626 -11.23 29.28 2.49
CA GLU A 626 -11.59 30.65 2.83
C GLU A 626 -13.12 30.85 2.92
N GLY A 627 -13.93 29.79 2.73
CA GLY A 627 -15.39 29.81 2.86
C GLY A 627 -16.14 30.27 1.61
N GLU A 628 -15.48 30.37 0.46
CA GLU A 628 -16.10 30.76 -0.81
C GLU A 628 -16.81 29.58 -1.51
N GLY A 629 -17.82 29.90 -2.33
CA GLY A 629 -18.52 28.94 -3.16
C GLY A 629 -17.73 28.53 -4.41
N VAL A 630 -17.73 27.24 -4.74
CA VAL A 630 -17.13 26.66 -5.95
C VAL A 630 -18.17 25.83 -6.72
N GLU A 631 -17.98 25.68 -8.03
CA GLU A 631 -18.78 24.76 -8.84
C GLU A 631 -18.57 23.31 -8.38
N LYS A 632 -19.62 22.50 -8.40
CA LYS A 632 -19.55 21.09 -7.97
C LYS A 632 -18.63 20.24 -8.85
N ALA A 633 -18.48 20.61 -10.11
CA ALA A 633 -17.65 19.91 -11.07
C ALA A 633 -17.10 20.91 -12.09
N VAL A 634 -15.78 20.96 -12.24
CA VAL A 634 -15.08 21.74 -13.27
C VAL A 634 -14.52 20.75 -14.29
N MET A 635 -15.17 20.67 -15.45
CA MET A 635 -14.77 19.77 -16.53
C MET A 635 -13.82 20.50 -17.48
N VAL A 636 -12.53 20.17 -17.42
CA VAL A 636 -11.50 20.78 -18.26
C VAL A 636 -11.56 20.17 -19.66
N PRO A 637 -11.70 21.00 -20.73
CA PRO A 637 -11.78 20.49 -22.08
C PRO A 637 -10.50 19.76 -22.50
N VAL A 638 -10.69 18.67 -23.24
CA VAL A 638 -9.63 17.92 -23.92
C VAL A 638 -9.59 18.24 -25.41
N LYS A 639 -8.44 18.03 -26.05
CA LYS A 639 -8.25 18.33 -27.48
C LYS A 639 -7.63 17.14 -28.20
N VAL A 640 -8.13 16.81 -29.39
CA VAL A 640 -7.49 15.81 -30.24
C VAL A 640 -6.22 16.41 -30.83
N VAL A 641 -5.09 15.79 -30.53
CA VAL A 641 -3.79 16.14 -31.08
C VAL A 641 -3.41 15.13 -32.13
N THR A 642 -3.12 15.62 -33.32
CA THR A 642 -2.70 14.86 -34.49
C THR A 642 -1.40 15.46 -35.03
N LYS A 643 -0.80 14.81 -36.04
CA LYS A 643 0.45 15.29 -36.64
C LYS A 643 0.35 16.72 -37.15
N GLU A 644 -0.83 17.16 -37.56
CA GLU A 644 -1.09 18.49 -38.10
C GLU A 644 -1.02 19.60 -37.05
N ASN A 645 -1.34 19.31 -35.78
CA ASN A 645 -1.43 20.34 -34.73
C ASN A 645 -0.48 20.10 -33.53
N VAL A 646 0.25 18.98 -33.49
CA VAL A 646 1.14 18.58 -32.38
C VAL A 646 2.18 19.62 -32.00
N ALA A 647 2.66 20.42 -32.96
CA ALA A 647 3.61 21.50 -32.71
C ALA A 647 3.09 22.56 -31.72
N GLY A 648 1.77 22.71 -31.56
CA GLY A 648 1.14 23.63 -30.62
C GLY A 648 0.99 23.09 -29.19
N PHE A 649 1.40 21.84 -28.92
CA PHE A 649 1.21 21.17 -27.63
C PHE A 649 2.53 20.80 -26.93
N GLY A 650 3.68 20.98 -27.59
CA GLY A 650 4.99 20.68 -27.04
C GLY A 650 5.64 21.87 -26.33
N GLY A 651 5.37 22.04 -25.04
CA GLY A 651 6.11 22.95 -24.13
C GLY A 651 5.41 24.26 -23.81
#